data_AF-A0A2V2B2S7-F1
#
_entry.id   AF-A0A2V2B2S7-F1
#
_cell.length_a   1.000
_cell.length_b   1.000
_cell.length_c   1.000
_cell.angle_alpha   90.00
_cell.angle_beta   90.00
_cell.angle_gamma   90.00
#
_symmetry.space_group_name_H-M   'P 1'
#
loop_
_entity.id
_entity.type
_entity.pdbx_description
1 polymer ?
#
loop_
_entity_poly.entity_id
_entity_poly.type
_entity_poly.pdbx_seq_one_letter_code
_entity_poly.pdbx_strand_id
1 'polypeptide(L)'
;MKAIRRFTVRPVLPEPLLPLTDLARNLRWSWHSETRELFQSVDPEGWQAAGGDPVRLLGAVSAARLAELAADRRFLRRLAVAAADLDDYVNGGRWYQSQENGAELPAAIAYFSPEFGITAALPQYSGGLGILAGDHLKAASDLGVPLIGVGLLYRHGYFRQSLSRDGWQQEHYPVLDPNELPLGLLRQDDGTPARVSLTMPGGRTLHAHIWQARVGRVPLLLLDSDVEDNDAAAREVTDRLYGGGSDHRLLQEMLLGIGGVRAVRAYCRITGHPDPEVFHTNEGHAGFLGLERIRELEREQGLGFEAAVEAVRAGTVFTTHTPVPAGIDRFERALVARHFGEGGELAGVPVERILELGAETYPGGDPGVFNMAVMGLRLAQRANGVSTLHGAVSREMFAGLWPGFDPADVPITSVTNGVHAPTWVAPEVVRLGARQIGAGRTEDALSVGGSPRWDAVAEIPDQDVWDLRRVLREQLVQEVRDRLRASWRQRGAAAAELGWVDSVLDPDVLTIGFARRVPSYKRLTLMLRDPERLRRLLLDPERPVQIVVAGKAHPADDGGKRLVQELVRFADDPRVRHRIVFLPDYGMAMAQKLYPGCDVWLNNPLRPLEACGTSGMKAALNGCLNLSVLDGWWDEWFEPDFGWAIPTADGLGADEDRRDHLEASALYELIENRVAPRFYDRVGHSGLPVRWIEMVRRTLVSLGPKVLAGRMVREYVERLYTPAALAHRALDAGAARDLAWWKGRVRAAWPRVSVEHVETLAAAPVNGTAELGATLTLRVQVALDTLTPEDVEVQAFGGRVDPQDVIRDGRSFPLKPAAGPDLEGRWVYEGPLALDRTGPFGYTVRILPAHPLLATPAELGLVAAPVETDAGGGVVLR
;
A
#
# COMPACT_ATOMS: atom_id res chain seq x y z
N MET A 1 2.30 -31.63 30.66
CA MET A 1 3.76 -31.67 30.40
C MET A 1 4.07 -30.75 29.23
N LYS A 2 5.17 -29.98 29.27
CA LYS A 2 5.63 -29.11 28.15
C LYS A 2 6.79 -29.81 27.43
N ALA A 3 6.89 -29.66 26.12
CA ALA A 3 7.99 -30.22 25.33
C ALA A 3 9.33 -29.57 25.73
N ILE A 4 10.40 -30.37 25.90
CA ILE A 4 11.76 -29.88 26.20
C ILE A 4 12.40 -29.30 24.92
N ARG A 5 12.09 -29.88 23.75
CA ARG A 5 12.54 -29.42 22.43
C ARG A 5 11.49 -29.79 21.39
N ARG A 6 11.20 -28.89 20.44
CA ARG A 6 10.37 -29.19 19.26
C ARG A 6 11.29 -29.51 18.09
N PHE A 7 10.94 -30.53 17.31
CA PHE A 7 11.57 -30.85 16.03
C PHE A 7 10.48 -31.38 15.08
N THR A 8 10.57 -31.03 13.80
CA THR A 8 9.58 -31.45 12.79
C THR A 8 10.05 -32.74 12.13
N VAL A 9 9.25 -33.81 12.24
CA VAL A 9 9.46 -35.04 11.47
C VAL A 9 8.66 -34.92 10.18
N ARG A 10 9.34 -34.95 9.02
CA ARG A 10 8.68 -34.90 7.72
C ARG A 10 8.66 -36.30 7.11
N PRO A 11 7.53 -36.77 6.53
CA PRO A 11 7.52 -38.01 5.79
C PRO A 11 8.41 -37.86 4.55
N VAL A 12 9.21 -38.89 4.27
CA VAL A 12 9.92 -38.98 3.00
C VAL A 12 8.87 -39.30 1.93
N LEU A 13 8.64 -38.36 1.01
CA LEU A 13 7.73 -38.58 -0.09
C LEU A 13 8.30 -39.67 -1.02
N PRO A 14 7.48 -40.64 -1.47
CA PRO A 14 7.86 -41.53 -2.56
C PRO A 14 8.32 -40.75 -3.79
N GLU A 15 9.28 -41.29 -4.55
CA GLU A 15 9.87 -40.63 -5.73
C GLU A 15 8.82 -40.03 -6.70
N PRO A 16 7.73 -40.74 -7.07
CA PRO A 16 6.70 -40.18 -7.96
C PRO A 16 5.96 -38.95 -7.40
N LEU A 17 6.03 -38.73 -6.09
CA LEU A 17 5.33 -37.66 -5.37
C LEU A 17 6.23 -36.48 -5.00
N LEU A 18 7.53 -36.54 -5.30
CA LEU A 18 8.49 -35.45 -5.02
C LEU A 18 8.02 -34.07 -5.50
N PRO A 19 7.37 -33.91 -6.68
CA PRO A 19 6.88 -32.60 -7.15
C PRO A 19 5.88 -31.91 -6.20
N LEU A 20 5.20 -32.65 -5.31
CA LEU A 20 4.35 -32.05 -4.27
C LEU A 20 5.14 -31.13 -3.34
N THR A 21 6.44 -31.39 -3.13
CA THR A 21 7.30 -30.54 -2.29
C THR A 21 7.45 -29.15 -2.90
N ASP A 22 7.73 -29.06 -4.20
CA ASP A 22 7.94 -27.80 -4.89
C ASP A 22 6.62 -27.02 -5.01
N LEU A 23 5.53 -27.72 -5.33
CA LEU A 23 4.19 -27.14 -5.34
C LEU A 23 3.76 -26.61 -3.97
N ALA A 24 4.10 -27.29 -2.88
CA ALA A 24 3.74 -26.87 -1.52
C ALA A 24 4.56 -25.66 -1.04
N ARG A 25 5.84 -25.60 -1.45
CA ARG A 25 6.78 -24.53 -1.07
C ARG A 25 6.64 -23.26 -1.92
N ASN A 26 6.09 -23.34 -3.13
CA ASN A 26 5.79 -22.16 -3.93
C ASN A 26 4.37 -21.65 -3.63
N LEU A 27 4.28 -20.47 -3.01
CA LEU A 27 3.04 -19.87 -2.54
C LEU A 27 2.02 -19.57 -3.65
N ARG A 28 2.37 -19.71 -4.95
CA ARG A 28 1.41 -19.63 -6.06
C ARG A 28 0.20 -20.54 -5.86
N TRP A 29 0.36 -21.67 -5.16
CA TRP A 29 -0.78 -22.52 -4.80
C TRP A 29 -1.90 -21.73 -4.10
N SER A 30 -1.61 -20.63 -3.39
CA SER A 30 -2.64 -19.89 -2.65
C SER A 30 -3.58 -19.07 -3.53
N TRP A 31 -3.22 -18.80 -4.80
CA TRP A 31 -4.08 -18.13 -5.79
C TRP A 31 -4.21 -18.92 -7.11
N HIS A 32 -3.76 -20.17 -7.16
CA HIS A 32 -3.92 -21.07 -8.30
C HIS A 32 -4.86 -22.23 -7.95
N SER A 33 -6.05 -22.25 -8.56
CA SER A 33 -7.16 -23.13 -8.14
C SER A 33 -6.83 -24.62 -8.32
N GLU A 34 -6.24 -24.97 -9.46
CA GLU A 34 -5.91 -26.34 -9.87
C GLU A 34 -4.90 -26.98 -8.90
N THR A 35 -3.92 -26.20 -8.42
CA THR A 35 -2.96 -26.67 -7.41
C THR A 35 -3.63 -26.88 -6.05
N ARG A 36 -4.59 -26.02 -5.66
CA ARG A 36 -5.36 -26.22 -4.41
C ARG A 36 -6.23 -27.46 -4.47
N GLU A 37 -6.92 -27.67 -5.59
CA GLU A 37 -7.74 -28.87 -5.82
C GLU A 37 -6.90 -30.14 -5.87
N LEU A 38 -5.65 -30.07 -6.34
CA LEU A 38 -4.69 -31.16 -6.25
C LEU A 38 -4.38 -31.51 -4.79
N PHE A 39 -4.00 -30.51 -3.97
CA PHE A 39 -3.73 -30.73 -2.54
C PHE A 39 -4.95 -31.21 -1.77
N GLN A 40 -6.13 -30.65 -2.02
CA GLN A 40 -7.37 -31.11 -1.40
C GLN A 40 -7.66 -32.59 -1.73
N SER A 41 -7.28 -33.07 -2.92
CA SER A 41 -7.47 -34.47 -3.30
C SER A 41 -6.47 -35.46 -2.68
N VAL A 42 -5.37 -34.97 -2.07
CA VAL A 42 -4.41 -35.81 -1.34
C VAL A 42 -5.10 -36.44 -0.12
N ASP A 43 -5.73 -35.60 0.71
CA ASP A 43 -6.52 -35.99 1.87
C ASP A 43 -7.57 -34.88 2.16
N PRO A 44 -8.83 -35.06 1.75
CA PRO A 44 -9.86 -34.02 1.89
C PRO A 44 -10.15 -33.62 3.35
N GLU A 45 -10.14 -34.58 4.28
CA GLU A 45 -10.36 -34.30 5.70
C GLU A 45 -9.12 -33.66 6.31
N GLY A 46 -7.93 -34.20 5.99
CA GLY A 46 -6.65 -33.64 6.39
C GLY A 46 -6.44 -32.21 5.88
N TRP A 47 -6.92 -31.86 4.69
CA TRP A 47 -6.84 -30.51 4.12
C TRP A 47 -7.59 -29.48 4.96
N GLN A 48 -8.80 -29.83 5.42
CA GLN A 48 -9.58 -28.97 6.30
C GLN A 48 -8.93 -28.83 7.67
N ALA A 49 -8.44 -29.94 8.24
CA ALA A 49 -7.72 -29.93 9.52
C ALA A 49 -6.41 -29.13 9.46
N ALA A 50 -5.71 -29.16 8.32
CA ALA A 50 -4.51 -28.36 8.06
C ALA A 50 -4.81 -26.86 7.82
N GLY A 51 -6.08 -26.47 7.75
CA GLY A 51 -6.49 -25.09 7.45
C GLY A 51 -6.17 -24.66 6.02
N GLY A 52 -6.10 -25.62 5.08
CA GLY A 52 -5.74 -25.36 3.69
C GLY A 52 -4.26 -25.06 3.45
N ASP A 53 -3.38 -25.52 4.34
CA ASP A 53 -1.93 -25.39 4.22
C ASP A 53 -1.30 -26.69 3.67
N PRO A 54 -0.74 -26.67 2.45
CA PRO A 54 -0.08 -27.83 1.85
C PRO A 54 1.08 -28.38 2.67
N VAL A 55 1.87 -27.53 3.35
CA VAL A 55 3.03 -27.98 4.13
C VAL A 55 2.58 -28.78 5.35
N ARG A 56 1.56 -28.29 6.05
CA ARG A 56 0.96 -28.99 7.19
C ARG A 56 0.24 -30.26 6.76
N LEU A 57 -0.50 -30.21 5.64
CA LEU A 57 -1.15 -31.38 5.06
C LEU A 57 -0.12 -32.49 4.83
N LEU A 58 0.94 -32.21 4.07
CA LEU A 58 1.96 -33.21 3.77
C LEU A 58 2.69 -33.72 5.01
N GLY A 59 2.78 -32.91 6.08
CA GLY A 59 3.32 -33.34 7.37
C GLY A 59 2.39 -34.28 8.17
N ALA A 60 1.09 -34.27 7.90
CA ALA A 60 0.08 -35.05 8.63
C ALA A 60 -0.41 -36.30 7.87
N VAL A 61 -0.28 -36.32 6.54
CA VAL A 61 -0.74 -37.44 5.70
C VAL A 61 0.03 -38.72 6.01
N SER A 62 -0.70 -39.84 6.16
CA SER A 62 -0.10 -41.13 6.49
C SER A 62 0.74 -41.71 5.35
N ALA A 63 1.78 -42.50 5.70
CA ALA A 63 2.61 -43.19 4.73
C ALA A 63 1.81 -44.14 3.81
N ALA A 64 0.76 -44.79 4.35
CA ALA A 64 -0.12 -45.67 3.57
C ALA A 64 -0.87 -44.88 2.48
N ARG A 65 -1.39 -43.69 2.82
CA ARG A 65 -2.05 -42.81 1.86
C ARG A 65 -1.09 -42.29 0.79
N LEU A 66 0.14 -41.95 1.16
CA LEU A 66 1.18 -41.56 0.20
C LEU A 66 1.53 -42.72 -0.76
N ALA A 67 1.60 -43.96 -0.27
CA ALA A 67 1.84 -45.13 -1.12
C ALA A 67 0.69 -45.39 -2.11
N GLU A 68 -0.56 -45.19 -1.68
CA GLU A 68 -1.74 -45.28 -2.56
C GLU A 68 -1.68 -44.23 -3.68
N LEU A 69 -1.42 -42.97 -3.33
CA LEU A 69 -1.30 -41.86 -4.29
C LEU A 69 -0.13 -42.07 -5.27
N ALA A 70 0.98 -42.67 -4.81
CA ALA A 70 2.11 -43.01 -5.65
C ALA A 70 1.80 -44.11 -6.68
N ALA A 71 0.73 -44.90 -6.47
CA ALA A 71 0.25 -45.91 -7.43
C ALA A 71 -0.93 -45.41 -8.30
N ASP A 72 -1.58 -44.30 -7.93
CA ASP A 72 -2.71 -43.73 -8.67
C ASP A 72 -2.25 -42.96 -9.92
N ARG A 73 -2.39 -43.62 -11.08
CA ARG A 73 -2.06 -43.03 -12.39
C ARG A 73 -2.83 -41.74 -12.72
N ARG A 74 -4.06 -41.58 -12.22
CA ARG A 74 -4.86 -40.37 -12.47
C ARG A 74 -4.35 -39.21 -11.64
N PHE A 75 -4.01 -39.46 -10.38
CA PHE A 75 -3.38 -38.47 -9.51
C PHE A 75 -2.02 -38.03 -10.06
N LEU A 76 -1.15 -38.97 -10.43
CA LEU A 76 0.19 -38.66 -10.97
C LEU A 76 0.14 -37.81 -12.24
N ARG A 77 -0.83 -38.04 -13.14
CA ARG A 77 -1.01 -37.17 -14.32
C ARG A 77 -1.39 -35.74 -13.93
N ARG A 78 -2.30 -35.55 -12.98
CA ARG A 78 -2.67 -34.22 -12.48
C ARG A 78 -1.48 -33.53 -11.81
N LEU A 79 -0.70 -34.28 -11.04
CA LEU A 79 0.54 -33.79 -10.42
C LEU A 79 1.55 -33.32 -11.46
N ALA A 80 1.79 -34.11 -12.50
CA ALA A 80 2.71 -33.75 -13.59
C ALA A 80 2.27 -32.48 -14.32
N VAL A 81 0.97 -32.34 -14.61
CA VAL A 81 0.42 -31.13 -15.24
C VAL A 81 0.61 -29.90 -14.34
N ALA A 82 0.29 -30.01 -13.05
CA ALA A 82 0.46 -28.90 -12.11
C ALA A 82 1.93 -28.50 -11.92
N ALA A 83 2.85 -29.47 -11.94
CA ALA A 83 4.28 -29.22 -11.87
C ALA A 83 4.82 -28.53 -13.13
N ALA A 84 4.42 -28.98 -14.32
CA ALA A 84 4.78 -28.36 -15.59
C ALA A 84 4.23 -26.93 -15.69
N ASP A 85 2.98 -26.72 -15.28
CA ASP A 85 2.37 -25.38 -15.26
C ASP A 85 3.11 -24.41 -14.31
N LEU A 86 3.57 -24.89 -13.14
CA LEU A 86 4.41 -24.09 -12.26
C LEU A 86 5.76 -23.75 -12.92
N ASP A 87 6.38 -24.71 -13.60
CA ASP A 87 7.65 -24.51 -14.31
C ASP A 87 7.52 -23.46 -15.43
N ASP A 88 6.51 -23.61 -16.29
CA ASP A 88 6.16 -22.64 -17.32
C ASP A 88 5.87 -21.27 -16.70
N TYR A 89 5.19 -21.24 -15.55
CA TYR A 89 4.91 -19.98 -14.86
C TYR A 89 6.15 -19.28 -14.33
N VAL A 90 7.10 -20.03 -13.78
CA VAL A 90 8.31 -19.48 -13.16
C VAL A 90 9.36 -19.11 -14.20
N ASN A 91 9.48 -19.87 -15.29
CA ASN A 91 10.56 -19.74 -16.26
C ASN A 91 10.12 -19.11 -17.59
N GLY A 92 8.83 -19.14 -17.92
CA GLY A 92 8.30 -18.56 -19.17
C GLY A 92 8.37 -17.03 -19.22
N GLY A 93 8.32 -16.45 -20.42
CA GLY A 93 8.24 -15.00 -20.61
C GLY A 93 6.88 -14.44 -20.19
N ARG A 94 6.88 -13.30 -19.49
CA ARG A 94 5.66 -12.59 -19.05
C ARG A 94 5.62 -11.18 -19.64
N TRP A 95 4.70 -10.34 -19.14
CA TRP A 95 4.56 -8.96 -19.59
C TRP A 95 5.91 -8.23 -19.56
N TYR A 96 6.65 -8.31 -18.46
CA TYR A 96 7.92 -7.61 -18.26
C TYR A 96 8.95 -7.99 -19.33
N GLN A 97 9.17 -9.29 -19.57
CA GLN A 97 10.11 -9.76 -20.59
C GLN A 97 9.68 -9.37 -22.01
N SER A 98 8.38 -9.19 -22.28
CA SER A 98 7.93 -8.73 -23.60
C SER A 98 8.22 -7.25 -23.88
N GLN A 99 8.54 -6.46 -22.84
CA GLN A 99 8.88 -5.04 -22.96
C GLN A 99 10.39 -4.78 -23.17
N GLU A 100 11.27 -5.77 -22.91
CA GLU A 100 12.73 -5.60 -22.93
C GLU A 100 13.30 -5.15 -24.29
N ASN A 101 12.59 -5.42 -25.39
CA ASN A 101 13.00 -4.97 -26.73
C ASN A 101 12.76 -3.47 -27.00
N GLY A 102 12.07 -2.75 -26.10
CA GLY A 102 11.67 -1.35 -26.30
C GLY A 102 11.91 -0.41 -25.12
N ALA A 103 12.29 -0.92 -23.94
CA ALA A 103 12.54 -0.12 -22.73
C ALA A 103 13.74 -0.64 -21.93
N GLU A 104 14.55 0.27 -21.39
CA GLU A 104 15.69 -0.03 -20.51
C GLU A 104 15.24 -0.31 -19.05
N LEU A 105 14.47 -1.37 -18.87
CA LEU A 105 13.86 -1.71 -17.59
C LEU A 105 14.90 -2.06 -16.50
N PRO A 106 14.54 -1.99 -15.20
CA PRO A 106 15.47 -2.28 -14.10
C PRO A 106 15.88 -3.76 -14.01
N ALA A 107 17.17 -4.08 -13.94
CA ALA A 107 17.64 -5.47 -13.85
C ALA A 107 17.04 -6.24 -12.65
N ALA A 108 16.87 -5.55 -11.51
CA ALA A 108 16.12 -6.04 -10.37
C ALA A 108 15.63 -4.89 -9.48
N ILE A 109 14.59 -5.16 -8.68
CA ILE A 109 14.01 -4.24 -7.69
C ILE A 109 13.99 -4.90 -6.31
N ALA A 110 14.38 -4.19 -5.26
CA ALA A 110 14.18 -4.64 -3.88
C ALA A 110 13.06 -3.85 -3.21
N TYR A 111 12.01 -4.55 -2.76
CA TYR A 111 10.81 -3.98 -2.17
C TYR A 111 10.73 -4.31 -0.67
N PHE A 112 10.87 -3.31 0.17
CA PHE A 112 10.96 -3.46 1.62
C PHE A 112 9.63 -3.09 2.28
N SER A 113 9.10 -3.98 3.11
CA SER A 113 7.90 -3.71 3.90
C SER A 113 7.95 -4.46 5.24
N PRO A 114 7.44 -3.89 6.34
CA PRO A 114 7.40 -4.58 7.62
C PRO A 114 6.38 -5.71 7.66
N GLU A 115 5.46 -5.83 6.70
CA GLU A 115 4.43 -6.86 6.66
C GLU A 115 4.09 -7.34 5.24
N PHE A 116 3.73 -8.62 5.09
CA PHE A 116 3.31 -9.24 3.83
C PHE A 116 2.12 -10.19 4.02
N GLY A 117 1.00 -9.86 3.38
CA GLY A 117 -0.23 -10.64 3.36
C GLY A 117 -0.33 -11.55 2.15
N ILE A 118 0.46 -12.63 2.12
CA ILE A 118 0.47 -13.57 0.98
C ILE A 118 -0.65 -14.60 1.09
N THR A 119 -0.70 -15.34 2.19
CA THR A 119 -1.68 -16.41 2.44
C THR A 119 -1.90 -16.58 3.94
N ALA A 120 -3.03 -17.17 4.33
CA ALA A 120 -3.31 -17.48 5.74
C ALA A 120 -2.30 -18.46 6.37
N ALA A 121 -1.62 -19.28 5.55
CA ALA A 121 -0.55 -20.19 5.98
C ALA A 121 0.74 -19.46 6.40
N LEU A 122 0.94 -18.20 5.96
CA LEU A 122 2.09 -17.37 6.32
C LEU A 122 1.58 -16.03 6.91
N PRO A 123 1.17 -16.00 8.20
CA PRO A 123 0.46 -14.88 8.81
C PRO A 123 1.40 -13.73 9.23
N GLN A 124 2.18 -13.20 8.28
CA GLN A 124 3.16 -12.12 8.49
C GLN A 124 2.57 -10.74 8.15
N TYR A 125 1.34 -10.48 8.59
CA TYR A 125 0.63 -9.22 8.34
C TYR A 125 -0.39 -8.88 9.43
N SER A 126 -0.78 -7.61 9.49
CA SER A 126 -1.79 -7.09 10.43
C SER A 126 -2.93 -6.30 9.77
N GLY A 127 -2.76 -5.83 8.52
CA GLY A 127 -3.82 -5.06 7.85
C GLY A 127 -3.48 -4.58 6.45
N GLY A 128 -4.00 -3.39 6.09
CA GLY A 128 -4.06 -2.92 4.71
C GLY A 128 -2.70 -2.80 4.01
N LEU A 129 -1.68 -2.29 4.69
CA LEU A 129 -0.32 -2.15 4.16
C LEU A 129 0.27 -3.52 3.79
N GLY A 130 0.19 -4.50 4.69
CA GLY A 130 0.70 -5.85 4.43
C GLY A 130 -0.08 -6.59 3.36
N ILE A 131 -1.42 -6.43 3.31
CA ILE A 131 -2.20 -7.01 2.22
C ILE A 131 -1.82 -6.39 0.87
N LEU A 132 -1.61 -5.07 0.82
CA LEU A 132 -1.14 -4.40 -0.40
C LEU A 132 0.25 -4.90 -0.81
N ALA A 133 1.20 -4.97 0.12
CA ALA A 133 2.53 -5.51 -0.13
C ALA A 133 2.47 -6.94 -0.70
N GLY A 134 1.58 -7.77 -0.15
CA GLY A 134 1.35 -9.12 -0.66
C GLY A 134 0.73 -9.16 -2.07
N ASP A 135 -0.26 -8.32 -2.34
CA ASP A 135 -0.86 -8.18 -3.67
C ASP A 135 0.13 -7.60 -4.69
N HIS A 136 1.03 -6.71 -4.26
CA HIS A 136 2.13 -6.17 -5.08
C HIS A 136 3.11 -7.28 -5.47
N LEU A 137 3.53 -8.14 -4.53
CA LEU A 137 4.44 -9.26 -4.85
C LEU A 137 3.81 -10.28 -5.80
N LYS A 138 2.52 -10.60 -5.60
CA LYS A 138 1.79 -11.52 -6.48
C LYS A 138 1.63 -10.95 -7.89
N ALA A 139 1.23 -9.69 -8.01
CA ALA A 139 1.13 -9.01 -9.30
C ALA A 139 2.50 -8.86 -9.99
N ALA A 140 3.57 -8.55 -9.24
CA ALA A 140 4.93 -8.55 -9.77
C ALA A 140 5.34 -9.93 -10.30
N SER A 141 4.97 -11.00 -9.59
CA SER A 141 5.18 -12.37 -10.04
C SER A 141 4.42 -12.70 -11.32
N ASP A 142 3.14 -12.34 -11.41
CA ASP A 142 2.32 -12.59 -12.60
C ASP A 142 2.83 -11.83 -13.83
N LEU A 143 3.30 -10.60 -13.63
CA LEU A 143 3.87 -9.75 -14.67
C LEU A 143 5.32 -10.12 -15.05
N GLY A 144 6.00 -10.94 -14.24
CA GLY A 144 7.40 -11.32 -14.43
C GLY A 144 8.41 -10.23 -14.05
N VAL A 145 8.04 -9.28 -13.20
CA VAL A 145 8.95 -8.23 -12.70
C VAL A 145 10.03 -8.87 -11.80
N PRO A 146 11.34 -8.59 -12.01
CA PRO A 146 12.43 -9.15 -11.23
C PRO A 146 12.55 -8.48 -9.84
N LEU A 147 11.55 -8.72 -8.99
CA LEU A 147 11.40 -8.07 -7.69
C LEU A 147 11.77 -9.03 -6.56
N ILE A 148 12.54 -8.55 -5.57
CA ILE A 148 12.86 -9.23 -4.32
C ILE A 148 12.11 -8.54 -3.18
N GLY A 149 11.20 -9.26 -2.51
CA GLY A 149 10.53 -8.76 -1.31
C GLY A 149 11.44 -8.90 -0.08
N VAL A 150 11.41 -7.93 0.83
CA VAL A 150 12.20 -7.95 2.07
C VAL A 150 11.34 -7.55 3.27
N GLY A 151 11.31 -8.39 4.30
CA GLY A 151 10.54 -8.18 5.53
C GLY A 151 11.16 -8.88 6.73
N LEU A 152 10.43 -8.90 7.85
CA LEU A 152 10.83 -9.63 9.06
C LEU A 152 9.95 -10.87 9.26
N LEU A 153 10.52 -11.93 9.84
CA LEU A 153 9.78 -13.13 10.24
C LEU A 153 9.35 -12.99 11.71
N TYR A 154 8.12 -12.53 11.93
CA TYR A 154 7.62 -12.40 13.30
C TYR A 154 7.18 -13.75 13.86
N ARG A 155 7.78 -14.16 14.98
CA ARG A 155 7.52 -15.44 15.67
C ARG A 155 6.06 -15.63 16.03
N HIS A 156 5.35 -14.56 16.35
CA HIS A 156 3.92 -14.58 16.71
C HIS A 156 2.99 -14.00 15.65
N GLY A 157 3.51 -13.52 14.52
CA GLY A 157 2.76 -12.69 13.58
C GLY A 157 2.24 -11.43 14.27
N TYR A 158 0.96 -11.09 14.04
CA TYR A 158 0.26 -10.02 14.77
C TYR A 158 -0.39 -10.54 16.06
N PHE A 159 -1.66 -10.94 16.01
CA PHE A 159 -2.33 -11.70 17.07
C PHE A 159 -3.58 -12.41 16.54
N ARG A 160 -4.00 -13.47 17.24
CA ARG A 160 -5.29 -14.13 17.08
C ARG A 160 -6.31 -13.51 18.01
N GLN A 161 -7.43 -13.09 17.47
CA GLN A 161 -8.49 -12.42 18.23
C GLN A 161 -9.51 -13.44 18.70
N SER A 162 -9.91 -13.36 19.96
CA SER A 162 -11.11 -14.01 20.49
C SER A 162 -11.96 -12.97 21.23
N LEU A 163 -13.17 -13.36 21.61
CA LEU A 163 -14.06 -12.51 22.40
C LEU A 163 -14.33 -13.19 23.74
N SER A 164 -14.42 -12.38 24.78
CA SER A 164 -14.96 -12.82 26.07
C SER A 164 -16.49 -12.97 26.03
N ARG A 165 -17.09 -13.49 27.11
CA ARG A 165 -18.54 -13.61 27.24
C ARG A 165 -19.26 -12.26 27.09
N ASP A 166 -18.67 -11.17 27.58
CA ASP A 166 -19.19 -9.80 27.51
C ASP A 166 -18.83 -9.05 26.21
N GLY A 167 -18.27 -9.75 25.22
CA GLY A 167 -17.91 -9.18 23.91
C GLY A 167 -16.61 -8.38 23.90
N TRP A 168 -15.82 -8.41 25.00
CA TRP A 168 -14.51 -7.76 25.03
C TRP A 168 -13.46 -8.55 24.22
N GLN A 169 -12.63 -7.84 23.46
CA GLN A 169 -11.55 -8.43 22.66
C GLN A 169 -10.45 -9.05 23.55
N GLN A 170 -9.99 -10.24 23.19
CA GLN A 170 -8.84 -10.91 23.81
C GLN A 170 -7.81 -11.29 22.75
N GLU A 171 -6.54 -11.10 23.07
CA GLU A 171 -5.41 -11.37 22.18
C GLU A 171 -4.68 -12.67 22.55
N HIS A 172 -4.42 -13.51 21.55
CA HIS A 172 -3.60 -14.72 21.69
C HIS A 172 -2.43 -14.69 20.69
N TYR A 173 -1.23 -15.05 21.17
CA TYR A 173 0.02 -15.01 20.40
C TYR A 173 0.58 -16.42 20.20
N PRO A 174 0.08 -17.20 19.22
CA PRO A 174 0.62 -18.52 18.93
C PRO A 174 2.08 -18.39 18.47
N VAL A 175 2.94 -19.34 18.88
CA VAL A 175 4.31 -19.44 18.37
C VAL A 175 4.27 -20.14 17.02
N LEU A 176 4.78 -19.48 15.98
CA LEU A 176 4.98 -20.05 14.66
C LEU A 176 6.35 -20.74 14.61
N ASP A 177 6.40 -21.99 14.17
CA ASP A 177 7.66 -22.67 13.88
C ASP A 177 8.01 -22.43 12.40
N PRO A 178 9.12 -21.73 12.08
CA PRO A 178 9.53 -21.51 10.70
C PRO A 178 9.64 -22.79 9.86
N ASN A 179 9.93 -23.94 10.48
CA ASN A 179 10.02 -25.23 9.80
C ASN A 179 8.66 -25.84 9.44
N GLU A 180 7.58 -25.36 10.06
CA GLU A 180 6.19 -25.72 9.73
C GLU A 180 5.56 -24.73 8.74
N LEU A 181 6.29 -23.69 8.33
CA LEU A 181 5.86 -22.69 7.35
C LEU A 181 6.40 -23.04 5.95
N PRO A 182 5.82 -22.49 4.87
CA PRO A 182 6.32 -22.61 3.49
C PRO A 182 7.58 -21.75 3.27
N LEU A 183 8.61 -21.97 4.11
CA LEU A 183 9.88 -21.25 4.12
C LEU A 183 11.05 -22.20 3.87
N GLY A 184 12.07 -21.70 3.19
CA GLY A 184 13.39 -22.32 3.11
C GLY A 184 14.42 -21.44 3.81
N LEU A 185 15.31 -22.02 4.61
CA LEU A 185 16.46 -21.29 5.14
C LEU A 185 17.48 -21.09 4.02
N LEU A 186 17.88 -19.85 3.75
CA LEU A 186 18.95 -19.55 2.80
C LEU A 186 20.28 -20.08 3.38
N ARG A 187 21.08 -20.74 2.55
CA ARG A 187 22.34 -21.38 2.96
C ARG A 187 23.49 -20.92 2.07
N GLN A 188 24.68 -20.87 2.63
CA GLN A 188 25.92 -20.70 1.86
C GLN A 188 26.24 -22.00 1.10
N ASP A 189 27.25 -21.96 0.23
CA ASP A 189 27.72 -23.11 -0.55
C ASP A 189 28.21 -24.29 0.33
N ASP A 190 28.69 -23.99 1.55
CA ASP A 190 29.11 -24.99 2.54
C ASP A 190 27.94 -25.61 3.33
N GLY A 191 26.70 -25.20 3.03
CA GLY A 191 25.49 -25.67 3.69
C GLY A 191 25.16 -24.96 5.01
N THR A 192 26.01 -24.05 5.51
CA THR A 192 25.73 -23.27 6.73
C THR A 192 24.61 -22.25 6.48
N PRO A 193 23.78 -21.91 7.50
CA PRO A 193 22.77 -20.87 7.37
C PRO A 193 23.37 -19.51 6.97
N ALA A 194 22.79 -18.88 5.96
CA ALA A 194 23.12 -17.51 5.64
C ALA A 194 22.61 -16.58 6.76
N ARG A 195 23.49 -15.68 7.22
CA ARG A 195 23.26 -14.84 8.39
C ARG A 195 23.68 -13.41 8.10
N VAL A 196 22.92 -12.47 8.62
CA VAL A 196 23.33 -11.07 8.73
C VAL A 196 23.57 -10.72 10.19
N SER A 197 24.41 -9.72 10.43
CA SER A 197 24.69 -9.23 11.78
C SER A 197 24.59 -7.72 11.80
N LEU A 198 24.04 -7.15 12.87
CA LEU A 198 24.06 -5.74 13.17
C LEU A 198 24.89 -5.48 14.44
N THR A 199 25.73 -4.45 14.41
CA THR A 199 26.44 -3.93 15.59
C THR A 199 25.46 -3.19 16.48
N MET A 200 25.54 -3.44 17.79
CA MET A 200 24.65 -2.88 18.78
C MET A 200 25.45 -2.14 19.86
N PRO A 201 24.88 -1.13 20.53
CA PRO A 201 25.56 -0.39 21.59
C PRO A 201 26.11 -1.30 22.69
N GLY A 202 27.28 -0.94 23.22
CA GLY A 202 27.96 -1.71 24.27
C GLY A 202 28.67 -2.97 23.75
N GLY A 203 29.06 -3.01 22.47
CA GLY A 203 29.79 -4.13 21.86
C GLY A 203 28.93 -5.37 21.64
N ARG A 204 27.60 -5.22 21.68
CA ARG A 204 26.65 -6.30 21.41
C ARG A 204 26.52 -6.51 19.90
N THR A 205 25.98 -7.67 19.51
CA THR A 205 25.68 -7.96 18.11
C THR A 205 24.33 -8.64 18.00
N LEU A 206 23.50 -8.16 17.06
CA LEU A 206 22.23 -8.77 16.70
C LEU A 206 22.44 -9.62 15.45
N HIS A 207 22.25 -10.92 15.55
CA HIS A 207 22.28 -11.84 14.42
C HIS A 207 20.87 -12.12 13.88
N ALA A 208 20.75 -12.32 12.57
CA ALA A 208 19.49 -12.80 11.99
C ALA A 208 19.75 -13.81 10.86
N HIS A 209 18.95 -14.88 10.85
CA HIS A 209 18.88 -15.81 9.72
C HIS A 209 18.04 -15.22 8.59
N ILE A 210 18.34 -15.65 7.37
CA ILE A 210 17.59 -15.26 6.17
C ILE A 210 16.70 -16.43 5.74
N TRP A 211 15.40 -16.29 5.94
CA TRP A 211 14.41 -17.22 5.42
C TRP A 211 13.87 -16.73 4.07
N GLN A 212 13.53 -17.66 3.17
CA GLN A 212 12.99 -17.36 1.85
C GLN A 212 11.61 -18.02 1.70
N ALA A 213 10.61 -17.22 1.34
CA ALA A 213 9.36 -17.67 0.77
C ALA A 213 9.39 -17.46 -0.76
N ARG A 214 8.80 -18.38 -1.53
CA ARG A 214 8.66 -18.25 -2.99
C ARG A 214 7.24 -17.79 -3.31
N VAL A 215 7.07 -16.51 -3.64
CA VAL A 215 5.77 -15.93 -4.04
C VAL A 215 5.67 -16.01 -5.57
N GLY A 216 5.34 -17.19 -6.10
CA GLY A 216 5.44 -17.44 -7.53
C GLY A 216 6.89 -17.32 -7.99
N ARG A 217 7.19 -16.26 -8.76
CA ARG A 217 8.54 -15.89 -9.24
C ARG A 217 9.32 -15.04 -8.25
N VAL A 218 8.62 -14.32 -7.37
CA VAL A 218 9.23 -13.33 -6.48
C VAL A 218 9.79 -14.01 -5.23
N PRO A 219 11.10 -13.92 -4.95
CA PRO A 219 11.66 -14.31 -3.65
C PRO A 219 11.27 -13.27 -2.59
N LEU A 220 10.71 -13.72 -1.48
CA LEU A 220 10.47 -12.90 -0.28
C LEU A 220 11.44 -13.33 0.82
N LEU A 221 12.38 -12.46 1.16
CA LEU A 221 13.35 -12.64 2.23
C LEU A 221 12.76 -12.15 3.55
N LEU A 222 12.76 -13.01 4.57
CA LEU A 222 12.27 -12.72 5.90
C LEU A 222 13.41 -12.91 6.91
N LEU A 223 13.79 -11.84 7.59
CA LEU A 223 14.84 -11.87 8.60
C LEU A 223 14.29 -12.31 9.96
N ASP A 224 14.98 -13.25 10.60
CA ASP A 224 14.59 -13.86 11.88
C ASP A 224 15.73 -13.72 12.90
N SER A 225 15.45 -13.02 13.99
CA SER A 225 16.42 -12.79 15.07
C SER A 225 16.38 -13.85 16.16
N ASP A 226 15.50 -14.86 16.10
CA ASP A 226 15.46 -16.00 17.04
C ASP A 226 16.61 -16.99 16.75
N VAL A 227 17.84 -16.49 16.94
CA VAL A 227 19.11 -17.18 16.74
C VAL A 227 19.72 -17.52 18.09
N GLU A 228 20.25 -18.73 18.25
CA GLU A 228 20.79 -19.20 19.53
C GLU A 228 21.96 -18.33 20.04
N ASP A 229 22.77 -17.78 19.14
CA ASP A 229 23.89 -16.90 19.49
C ASP A 229 23.44 -15.54 20.06
N ASN A 230 22.18 -15.13 19.85
CA ASN A 230 21.66 -13.87 20.35
C ASN A 230 21.32 -13.95 21.84
N ASP A 231 21.52 -12.83 22.54
CA ASP A 231 20.94 -12.62 23.86
C ASP A 231 19.40 -12.53 23.82
N ALA A 232 18.77 -12.64 24.99
CA ALA A 232 17.31 -12.69 25.08
C ALA A 232 16.62 -11.46 24.45
N ALA A 233 17.20 -10.26 24.61
CA ALA A 233 16.61 -9.04 24.05
C ALA A 233 16.73 -9.01 22.52
N ALA A 234 17.86 -9.45 21.96
CA ALA A 234 18.07 -9.55 20.52
C ALA A 234 17.15 -10.59 19.85
N ARG A 235 16.87 -11.72 20.53
CA ARG A 235 15.89 -12.71 20.03
C ARG A 235 14.47 -12.16 19.95
N GLU A 236 14.10 -11.27 20.87
CA GLU A 236 12.76 -10.68 20.87
C GLU A 236 12.57 -9.63 19.76
N VAL A 237 13.61 -9.12 19.09
CA VAL A 237 13.44 -8.11 18.01
C VAL A 237 12.41 -8.55 16.96
N THR A 238 12.35 -9.84 16.64
CA THR A 238 11.37 -10.42 15.71
C THR A 238 10.23 -11.18 16.42
N ASP A 239 9.86 -10.80 17.65
CA ASP A 239 8.79 -11.43 18.43
C ASP A 239 7.42 -11.30 17.74
N ARG A 240 6.96 -10.06 17.53
CA ARG A 240 5.63 -9.73 17.04
C ARG A 240 5.65 -8.44 16.23
N LEU A 241 4.72 -8.39 15.28
CA LEU A 241 4.51 -7.25 14.41
C LEU A 241 3.88 -6.09 15.20
N TYR A 242 4.51 -4.90 15.12
CA TYR A 242 4.13 -3.69 15.88
C TYR A 242 4.10 -3.88 17.40
N GLY A 243 5.00 -4.72 17.93
CA GLY A 243 5.18 -4.93 19.37
C GLY A 243 6.25 -4.04 20.00
N GLY A 244 6.33 -4.11 21.33
CA GLY A 244 7.41 -3.51 22.11
C GLY A 244 7.29 -1.99 22.33
N GLY A 245 8.36 -1.40 22.87
CA GLY A 245 8.50 0.05 23.03
C GLY A 245 9.32 0.68 21.91
N SER A 246 9.64 1.97 22.05
CA SER A 246 10.36 2.75 21.02
C SER A 246 11.71 2.14 20.61
N ASP A 247 12.53 1.68 21.57
CA ASP A 247 13.82 1.01 21.28
C ASP A 247 13.63 -0.30 20.50
N HIS A 248 12.66 -1.14 20.90
CA HIS A 248 12.32 -2.37 20.20
C HIS A 248 11.92 -2.12 18.75
N ARG A 249 11.08 -1.10 18.56
CA ARG A 249 10.60 -0.68 17.25
C ARG A 249 11.73 -0.17 16.36
N LEU A 250 12.63 0.64 16.91
CA LEU A 250 13.82 1.11 16.20
C LEU A 250 14.70 -0.07 15.75
N LEU A 251 14.89 -1.07 16.60
CA LEU A 251 15.66 -2.28 16.25
C LEU A 251 15.01 -3.11 15.15
N GLN A 252 13.68 -3.20 15.13
CA GLN A 252 12.96 -3.83 14.01
C GLN A 252 13.23 -3.08 12.71
N GLU A 253 13.17 -1.75 12.72
CA GLU A 253 13.41 -0.93 11.52
C GLU A 253 14.88 -0.96 11.08
N MET A 254 15.83 -0.98 12.01
CA MET A 254 17.25 -1.19 11.70
C MET A 254 17.48 -2.56 11.07
N LEU A 255 16.92 -3.64 11.64
CA LEU A 255 17.05 -4.98 11.07
C LEU A 255 16.39 -5.08 9.70
N LEU A 256 15.22 -4.46 9.51
CA LEU A 256 14.51 -4.42 8.23
C LEU A 256 15.30 -3.65 7.17
N GLY A 257 15.75 -2.44 7.47
CA GLY A 257 16.48 -1.60 6.53
C GLY A 257 17.91 -2.09 6.27
N ILE A 258 18.73 -2.11 7.32
CA ILE A 258 20.17 -2.43 7.24
C ILE A 258 20.37 -3.93 7.02
N GLY A 259 19.76 -4.75 7.88
CA GLY A 259 19.84 -6.20 7.75
C GLY A 259 19.21 -6.69 6.44
N GLY A 260 18.15 -6.05 5.98
CA GLY A 260 17.51 -6.35 4.71
C GLY A 260 18.37 -6.08 3.49
N VAL A 261 19.11 -4.96 3.43
CA VAL A 261 20.09 -4.73 2.34
C VAL A 261 21.18 -5.80 2.36
N ARG A 262 21.74 -6.11 3.54
CA ARG A 262 22.73 -7.20 3.69
C ARG A 262 22.17 -8.55 3.24
N ALA A 263 20.90 -8.83 3.52
CA ALA A 263 20.22 -10.05 3.10
C ALA A 263 20.01 -10.11 1.58
N VAL A 264 19.65 -9.00 0.94
CA VAL A 264 19.57 -8.88 -0.52
C VAL A 264 20.92 -9.17 -1.16
N ARG A 265 22.00 -8.54 -0.67
CA ARG A 265 23.37 -8.81 -1.16
C ARG A 265 23.76 -10.28 -1.01
N ALA A 266 23.46 -10.88 0.14
CA ALA A 266 23.71 -12.30 0.37
C ALA A 266 22.92 -13.18 -0.60
N TYR A 267 21.63 -12.90 -0.79
CA TYR A 267 20.76 -13.63 -1.72
C TYR A 267 21.26 -13.54 -3.17
N CYS A 268 21.57 -12.34 -3.67
CA CYS A 268 22.09 -12.13 -5.02
C CYS A 268 23.40 -12.89 -5.23
N ARG A 269 24.34 -12.80 -4.28
CA ARG A 269 25.61 -13.56 -4.33
C ARG A 269 25.40 -15.07 -4.35
N ILE A 270 24.54 -15.61 -3.48
CA ILE A 270 24.34 -17.06 -3.33
C ILE A 270 23.57 -17.64 -4.53
N THR A 271 22.58 -16.91 -5.05
CA THR A 271 21.68 -17.43 -6.09
C THR A 271 22.05 -17.02 -7.51
N GLY A 272 22.96 -16.07 -7.67
CA GLY A 272 23.26 -15.44 -8.96
C GLY A 272 22.15 -14.49 -9.45
N HIS A 273 21.18 -14.16 -8.60
CA HIS A 273 20.15 -13.17 -8.94
C HIS A 273 20.81 -11.79 -9.16
N PRO A 274 20.41 -11.04 -10.22
CA PRO A 274 20.93 -9.69 -10.45
C PRO A 274 20.79 -8.79 -9.21
N ASP A 275 21.77 -7.92 -9.00
CA ASP A 275 21.71 -6.90 -7.95
C ASP A 275 20.62 -5.86 -8.28
N PRO A 276 19.82 -5.43 -7.29
CA PRO A 276 18.80 -4.41 -7.51
C PRO A 276 19.38 -3.04 -7.85
N GLU A 277 18.83 -2.43 -8.88
CA GLU A 277 19.09 -1.03 -9.27
C GLU A 277 18.11 -0.07 -8.57
N VAL A 278 16.95 -0.60 -8.14
CA VAL A 278 15.89 0.17 -7.48
C VAL A 278 15.60 -0.41 -6.10
N PHE A 279 15.57 0.46 -5.09
CA PHE A 279 15.18 0.14 -3.73
C PHE A 279 13.89 0.90 -3.38
N HIS A 280 12.84 0.16 -3.07
CA HIS A 280 11.54 0.73 -2.72
C HIS A 280 11.26 0.53 -1.23
N THR A 281 11.14 1.63 -0.49
CA THR A 281 10.64 1.67 0.88
C THR A 281 9.12 1.86 0.91
N ASN A 282 8.40 0.83 1.35
CA ASN A 282 6.95 0.88 1.57
C ASN A 282 6.66 1.44 2.97
N GLU A 283 6.39 2.75 3.06
CA GLU A 283 6.40 3.57 4.28
C GLU A 283 7.82 3.73 4.91
N GLY A 284 7.95 4.63 5.90
CA GLY A 284 9.22 4.99 6.54
C GLY A 284 9.97 3.85 7.25
N HIS A 285 9.31 2.72 7.54
CA HIS A 285 9.84 1.63 8.38
C HIS A 285 11.14 0.99 7.89
N ALA A 286 11.43 1.09 6.59
CA ALA A 286 12.65 0.53 5.99
C ALA A 286 13.67 1.62 5.61
N GLY A 287 13.49 2.87 6.05
CA GLY A 287 14.30 4.01 5.62
C GLY A 287 15.80 3.85 5.89
N PHE A 288 16.19 3.08 6.92
CA PHE A 288 17.60 2.79 7.21
C PHE A 288 18.33 2.01 6.11
N LEU A 289 17.61 1.45 5.13
CA LEU A 289 18.24 0.84 3.94
C LEU A 289 19.12 1.85 3.19
N GLY A 290 18.73 3.13 3.18
CA GLY A 290 19.51 4.15 2.49
C GLY A 290 20.84 4.40 3.18
N LEU A 291 20.88 4.34 4.52
CA LEU A 291 22.12 4.52 5.28
C LEU A 291 23.10 3.36 5.10
N GLU A 292 22.62 2.12 5.04
CA GLU A 292 23.48 0.96 4.72
C GLU A 292 24.10 1.10 3.33
N ARG A 293 23.32 1.55 2.34
CA ARG A 293 23.83 1.80 0.97
C ARG A 293 24.83 2.96 0.92
N ILE A 294 24.61 4.03 1.70
CA ILE A 294 25.60 5.11 1.86
C ILE A 294 26.92 4.53 2.41
N ARG A 295 26.84 3.71 3.46
CA ARG A 295 28.01 3.05 4.05
C ARG A 295 28.74 2.13 3.07
N GLU A 296 28.02 1.38 2.22
CA GLU A 296 28.62 0.59 1.12
C GLU A 296 29.45 1.50 0.18
N LEU A 297 28.85 2.60 -0.32
CA LEU A 297 29.50 3.51 -1.25
C LEU A 297 30.70 4.24 -0.64
N GLU A 298 30.62 4.66 0.62
CA GLU A 298 31.75 5.30 1.30
C GLU A 298 32.93 4.32 1.48
N ARG A 299 32.65 3.08 1.89
CA ARG A 299 33.69 2.09 2.14
C ARG A 299 34.33 1.54 0.86
N GLU A 300 33.52 1.28 -0.16
CA GLU A 300 33.97 0.60 -1.39
C GLU A 300 34.49 1.57 -2.44
N GLN A 301 33.92 2.78 -2.52
CA GLN A 301 34.21 3.75 -3.59
C GLN A 301 34.80 5.09 -3.09
N GLY A 302 34.84 5.32 -1.76
CA GLY A 302 35.36 6.57 -1.20
C GLY A 302 34.61 7.80 -1.71
N LEU A 303 33.28 7.69 -1.89
CA LEU A 303 32.47 8.74 -2.50
C LEU A 303 32.32 9.98 -1.61
N GLY A 304 32.40 9.78 -0.28
CA GLY A 304 32.04 10.79 0.71
C GLY A 304 30.52 10.91 0.85
N PHE A 305 30.07 11.35 2.03
CA PHE A 305 28.66 11.30 2.42
C PHE A 305 27.71 12.00 1.45
N GLU A 306 27.99 13.25 1.05
CA GLU A 306 27.09 14.00 0.15
C GLU A 306 26.89 13.31 -1.20
N ALA A 307 27.98 12.86 -1.83
CA ALA A 307 27.89 12.15 -3.10
C ALA A 307 27.21 10.79 -2.95
N ALA A 308 27.48 10.08 -1.85
CA ALA A 308 26.83 8.80 -1.55
C ALA A 308 25.31 8.97 -1.36
N VAL A 309 24.87 10.06 -0.70
CA VAL A 309 23.44 10.40 -0.58
C VAL A 309 22.82 10.57 -1.97
N GLU A 310 23.45 11.32 -2.87
CA GLU A 310 22.90 11.52 -4.22
C GLU A 310 22.81 10.22 -5.03
N ALA A 311 23.85 9.39 -5.00
CA ALA A 311 23.85 8.08 -5.65
C ALA A 311 22.77 7.14 -5.09
N VAL A 312 22.56 7.15 -3.77
CA VAL A 312 21.48 6.37 -3.12
C VAL A 312 20.11 6.90 -3.52
N ARG A 313 19.92 8.23 -3.51
CA ARG A 313 18.65 8.88 -3.87
C ARG A 313 18.18 8.51 -5.26
N ALA A 314 19.07 8.50 -6.24
CA ALA A 314 18.75 8.23 -7.64
C ALA A 314 17.99 6.90 -7.85
N GLY A 315 18.42 5.85 -7.17
CA GLY A 315 17.81 4.51 -7.22
C GLY A 315 16.78 4.21 -6.12
N THR A 316 16.27 5.21 -5.40
CA THR A 316 15.34 5.00 -4.27
C THR A 316 13.95 5.56 -4.54
N VAL A 317 12.92 4.74 -4.26
CA VAL A 317 11.49 5.09 -4.34
C VAL A 317 10.86 4.99 -2.95
N PHE A 318 10.15 6.03 -2.53
CA PHE A 318 9.45 6.09 -1.24
C PHE A 318 7.94 6.20 -1.43
N THR A 319 7.15 5.26 -0.91
CA THR A 319 5.69 5.37 -0.87
C THR A 319 5.22 5.68 0.54
N THR A 320 4.39 6.73 0.69
CA THR A 320 3.70 7.04 1.95
C THR A 320 2.27 6.49 1.91
N HIS A 321 1.85 5.86 3.02
CA HIS A 321 0.50 5.32 3.20
C HIS A 321 -0.29 6.03 4.29
N THR A 322 0.34 7.00 4.96
CA THR A 322 -0.16 7.59 6.18
C THR A 322 -0.78 8.96 5.91
N PRO A 323 -2.09 9.13 6.12
CA PRO A 323 -2.78 10.40 5.85
C PRO A 323 -2.69 11.39 7.02
N VAL A 324 -2.12 10.98 8.17
CA VAL A 324 -2.04 11.81 9.39
C VAL A 324 -0.66 11.72 10.05
N PRO A 325 -0.09 12.84 10.55
CA PRO A 325 1.23 12.82 11.17
C PRO A 325 1.38 11.85 12.35
N ALA A 326 0.30 11.54 13.07
CA ALA A 326 0.32 10.63 14.22
C ALA A 326 0.59 9.15 13.84
N GLY A 327 0.43 8.78 12.57
CA GLY A 327 0.72 7.43 12.08
C GLY A 327 2.17 7.23 11.61
N ILE A 328 2.98 8.29 11.61
CA ILE A 328 4.38 8.25 11.16
C ILE A 328 5.28 7.89 12.35
N ASP A 329 6.14 6.89 12.18
CA ASP A 329 7.12 6.50 13.20
C ASP A 329 8.13 7.64 13.45
N ARG A 330 8.19 8.07 14.72
CA ARG A 330 9.10 9.09 15.24
C ARG A 330 9.87 8.51 16.44
N PHE A 331 11.18 8.69 16.43
CA PHE A 331 12.07 8.26 17.51
C PHE A 331 12.69 9.46 18.20
N GLU A 332 13.01 9.34 19.49
CA GLU A 332 13.83 10.36 20.16
C GLU A 332 15.21 10.42 19.50
N ARG A 333 15.73 11.62 19.23
CA ARG A 333 17.04 11.76 18.57
C ARG A 333 18.17 11.12 19.37
N ALA A 334 18.12 11.20 20.69
CA ALA A 334 19.11 10.57 21.57
C ALA A 334 19.12 9.04 21.43
N LEU A 335 17.95 8.44 21.20
CA LEU A 335 17.82 7.00 20.98
C LEU A 335 18.50 6.59 19.67
N VAL A 336 18.25 7.33 18.59
CA VAL A 336 18.93 7.10 17.30
C VAL A 336 20.45 7.31 17.43
N ALA A 337 20.87 8.41 18.07
CA ALA A 337 22.28 8.72 18.28
C ALA A 337 23.02 7.62 19.05
N ARG A 338 22.34 6.96 20.00
CA ARG A 338 22.91 5.84 20.76
C ARG A 338 23.23 4.63 19.87
N HIS A 339 22.40 4.33 18.87
CA HIS A 339 22.56 3.16 18.00
C HIS A 339 23.52 3.37 16.84
N PHE A 340 23.73 4.63 16.41
CA PHE A 340 24.62 4.99 15.30
C PHE A 340 25.88 5.77 15.72
N GLY A 341 26.03 6.06 17.01
CA GLY A 341 27.19 6.76 17.57
C GLY A 341 28.42 5.87 17.71
N GLU A 342 29.33 6.25 18.62
CA GLU A 342 30.57 5.50 18.85
C GLU A 342 30.29 4.04 19.26
N GLY A 343 30.86 3.09 18.51
CA GLY A 343 30.63 1.65 18.71
C GLY A 343 29.25 1.15 18.27
N GLY A 344 28.47 1.98 17.58
CA GLY A 344 27.17 1.65 17.00
C GLY A 344 27.25 1.03 15.60
N GLU A 345 26.08 0.90 14.97
CA GLU A 345 25.92 0.43 13.60
C GLU A 345 26.35 1.50 12.57
N LEU A 346 26.70 1.08 11.35
CA LEU A 346 27.15 1.96 10.26
C LEU A 346 28.45 2.75 10.56
N ALA A 347 29.40 2.11 11.23
CA ALA A 347 30.72 2.69 11.46
C ALA A 347 31.32 3.30 10.18
N GLY A 348 31.67 4.59 10.25
CA GLY A 348 32.15 5.39 9.12
C GLY A 348 31.17 6.48 8.68
N VAL A 349 29.87 6.29 8.89
CA VAL A 349 28.84 7.30 8.60
C VAL A 349 28.68 8.23 9.81
N PRO A 350 28.88 9.56 9.70
CA PRO A 350 28.76 10.46 10.85
C PRO A 350 27.33 10.49 11.41
N VAL A 351 27.20 10.31 12.73
CA VAL A 351 25.88 10.25 13.40
C VAL A 351 25.11 11.56 13.27
N GLU A 352 25.80 12.69 13.25
CA GLU A 352 25.20 14.01 13.08
C GLU A 352 24.51 14.12 11.71
N ARG A 353 25.16 13.60 10.66
CA ARG A 353 24.61 13.56 9.30
C ARG A 353 23.42 12.60 9.20
N ILE A 354 23.46 11.49 9.92
CA ILE A 354 22.30 10.59 10.05
C ILE A 354 21.13 11.35 10.68
N LEU A 355 21.33 11.98 11.84
CA LEU A 355 20.28 12.71 12.56
C LEU A 355 19.67 13.84 11.73
N GLU A 356 20.46 14.52 10.91
CA GLU A 356 19.97 15.56 9.99
C GLU A 356 18.99 15.00 8.95
N LEU A 357 19.15 13.76 8.48
CA LEU A 357 18.23 13.16 7.51
C LEU A 357 16.82 12.99 8.08
N GLY A 358 16.69 12.67 9.38
CA GLY A 358 15.38 12.55 10.05
C GLY A 358 14.87 13.82 10.72
N ALA A 359 15.63 14.92 10.73
CA ALA A 359 15.29 16.12 11.50
C ALA A 359 14.14 16.92 10.87
N GLU A 360 13.14 17.29 11.68
CA GLU A 360 12.06 18.20 11.28
C GLU A 360 12.53 19.66 11.40
N THR A 361 13.22 20.16 10.37
CA THR A 361 13.86 21.50 10.36
C THR A 361 12.95 22.63 9.86
N TYR A 362 11.67 22.35 9.63
CA TYR A 362 10.70 23.27 9.04
C TYR A 362 9.80 23.91 10.11
N PRO A 363 9.13 25.04 9.83
CA PRO A 363 8.20 25.66 10.77
C PRO A 363 7.12 24.67 11.25
N GLY A 364 6.96 24.55 12.57
CA GLY A 364 6.02 23.59 13.19
C GLY A 364 6.56 22.16 13.35
N GLY A 365 7.78 21.88 12.87
CA GLY A 365 8.47 20.61 13.13
C GLY A 365 8.99 20.49 14.57
N ASP A 366 9.11 19.25 15.05
CA ASP A 366 9.69 18.95 16.35
C ASP A 366 11.21 18.67 16.24
N PRO A 367 12.08 19.54 16.78
CA PRO A 367 13.53 19.37 16.69
C PRO A 367 14.07 18.22 17.57
N GLY A 368 13.27 17.69 18.51
CA GLY A 368 13.64 16.63 19.44
C GLY A 368 13.48 15.22 18.88
N VAL A 369 12.80 15.06 17.74
CA VAL A 369 12.50 13.76 17.13
C VAL A 369 13.27 13.50 15.84
N PHE A 370 13.38 12.22 15.52
CA PHE A 370 13.84 11.69 14.26
C PHE A 370 12.64 11.09 13.52
N ASN A 371 12.23 11.73 12.43
CA ASN A 371 11.06 11.33 11.66
C ASN A 371 11.47 10.44 10.48
N MET A 372 10.95 9.21 10.47
CA MET A 372 11.30 8.21 9.45
C MET A 372 10.78 8.57 8.05
N ALA A 373 9.63 9.22 7.93
CA ALA A 373 9.10 9.66 6.64
C ALA A 373 9.92 10.82 6.06
N VAL A 374 10.39 11.74 6.92
CA VAL A 374 11.29 12.83 6.50
C VAL A 374 12.61 12.26 5.98
N MET A 375 13.19 11.27 6.67
CA MET A 375 14.36 10.56 6.15
C MET A 375 14.07 9.85 4.83
N GLY A 376 12.92 9.18 4.70
CA GLY A 376 12.49 8.54 3.46
C GLY A 376 12.45 9.51 2.28
N LEU A 377 11.84 10.69 2.45
CA LEU A 377 11.78 11.74 1.42
C LEU A 377 13.16 12.34 1.09
N ARG A 378 14.04 12.46 2.10
CA ARG A 378 15.43 12.93 1.89
C ARG A 378 16.37 11.87 1.31
N LEU A 379 16.02 10.59 1.38
CA LEU A 379 16.82 9.49 0.79
C LEU A 379 16.21 8.94 -0.50
N ALA A 380 15.00 9.34 -0.88
CA ALA A 380 14.38 8.99 -2.16
C ALA A 380 14.39 10.18 -3.12
N GLN A 381 14.75 9.95 -4.39
CA GLN A 381 14.55 10.94 -5.45
C GLN A 381 13.09 10.94 -5.94
N ARG A 382 12.35 9.84 -5.75
CA ARG A 382 10.97 9.68 -6.19
C ARG A 382 10.08 9.27 -5.03
N ALA A 383 8.93 9.94 -4.90
CA ALA A 383 7.96 9.64 -3.86
C ALA A 383 6.51 9.66 -4.39
N ASN A 384 5.63 8.86 -3.78
CA ASN A 384 4.22 8.84 -4.13
C ASN A 384 3.28 8.59 -2.95
N GLY A 385 2.07 9.14 -3.05
CA GLY A 385 0.88 8.71 -2.33
C GLY A 385 0.14 7.57 -3.06
N VAL A 386 -0.93 7.06 -2.43
CA VAL A 386 -1.56 5.77 -2.77
C VAL A 386 -3.00 5.87 -3.31
N SER A 387 -3.45 7.10 -3.51
CA SER A 387 -4.60 7.53 -4.33
C SER A 387 -4.36 8.98 -4.75
N THR A 388 -5.16 9.51 -5.68
CA THR A 388 -5.03 10.92 -6.09
C THR A 388 -5.25 11.89 -4.93
N LEU A 389 -6.33 11.71 -4.15
CA LEU A 389 -6.61 12.54 -2.97
C LEU A 389 -5.48 12.42 -1.93
N HIS A 390 -5.00 11.21 -1.66
CA HIS A 390 -3.89 11.03 -0.72
C HIS A 390 -2.59 11.66 -1.20
N GLY A 391 -2.34 11.71 -2.51
CA GLY A 391 -1.22 12.46 -3.07
C GLY A 391 -1.30 13.95 -2.75
N ALA A 392 -2.50 14.54 -2.84
CA ALA A 392 -2.73 15.93 -2.42
C ALA A 392 -2.50 16.12 -0.91
N VAL A 393 -3.10 15.27 -0.06
CA VAL A 393 -2.92 15.31 1.40
C VAL A 393 -1.45 15.15 1.80
N SER A 394 -0.72 14.24 1.14
CA SER A 394 0.71 14.01 1.42
C SER A 394 1.55 15.23 1.07
N ARG A 395 1.26 15.88 -0.07
CA ARG A 395 1.96 17.09 -0.48
C ARG A 395 1.73 18.24 0.51
N GLU A 396 0.52 18.41 1.01
CA GLU A 396 0.21 19.38 2.07
C GLU A 396 0.93 19.05 3.38
N MET A 397 0.85 17.78 3.82
CA MET A 397 1.44 17.32 5.08
C MET A 397 2.96 17.51 5.12
N PHE A 398 3.64 17.34 3.99
CA PHE A 398 5.10 17.46 3.89
C PHE A 398 5.57 18.78 3.25
N ALA A 399 4.67 19.73 2.98
CA ALA A 399 5.02 21.01 2.33
C ALA A 399 6.13 21.79 3.06
N GLY A 400 6.24 21.62 4.38
CA GLY A 400 7.30 22.24 5.18
C GLY A 400 8.73 21.87 4.72
N LEU A 401 8.92 20.72 4.06
CA LEU A 401 10.23 20.32 3.50
C LEU A 401 10.59 21.09 2.21
N TRP A 402 9.64 21.78 1.59
CA TRP A 402 9.79 22.56 0.35
C TRP A 402 9.27 23.99 0.56
N PRO A 403 9.94 24.80 1.40
CA PRO A 403 9.49 26.15 1.70
C PRO A 403 9.42 27.01 0.43
N GLY A 404 8.35 27.80 0.31
CA GLY A 404 8.10 28.68 -0.84
C GLY A 404 7.45 27.99 -2.06
N PHE A 405 7.24 26.68 -2.02
CA PHE A 405 6.46 25.96 -3.03
C PHE A 405 5.01 25.83 -2.61
N ASP A 406 4.10 25.93 -3.58
CA ASP A 406 2.73 25.49 -3.38
C ASP A 406 2.70 23.97 -3.15
N PRO A 407 1.77 23.45 -2.31
CA PRO A 407 1.63 22.01 -2.13
C PRO A 407 1.50 21.26 -3.46
N ALA A 408 0.88 21.84 -4.49
CA ALA A 408 0.79 21.21 -5.80
C ALA A 408 2.15 20.92 -6.47
N ASP A 409 3.19 21.68 -6.14
CA ASP A 409 4.54 21.55 -6.73
C ASP A 409 5.47 20.65 -5.89
N VAL A 410 5.06 20.24 -4.69
CA VAL A 410 5.82 19.29 -3.86
C VAL A 410 5.99 17.97 -4.64
N PRO A 411 7.23 17.42 -4.76
CA PRO A 411 7.55 16.31 -5.65
C PRO A 411 7.10 14.93 -5.13
N ILE A 412 5.81 14.82 -4.78
CA ILE A 412 5.14 13.59 -4.39
C ILE A 412 4.00 13.35 -5.39
N THR A 413 4.12 12.30 -6.19
CA THR A 413 3.07 11.92 -7.16
C THR A 413 2.01 11.01 -6.50
N SER A 414 1.15 10.38 -7.29
CA SER A 414 0.22 9.33 -6.84
C SER A 414 0.26 8.12 -7.76
N VAL A 415 0.22 6.94 -7.14
CA VAL A 415 -0.07 5.66 -7.81
C VAL A 415 -1.21 5.01 -7.02
N THR A 416 -2.41 4.98 -7.58
CA THR A 416 -3.55 4.41 -6.87
C THR A 416 -3.34 2.92 -6.65
N ASN A 417 -3.59 2.44 -5.43
CA ASN A 417 -3.48 1.02 -5.11
C ASN A 417 -4.37 0.15 -6.02
N GLY A 418 -4.00 -1.13 -6.10
CA GLY A 418 -4.81 -2.18 -6.70
C GLY A 418 -4.79 -3.44 -5.85
N VAL A 419 -5.66 -4.39 -6.20
CA VAL A 419 -5.80 -5.68 -5.49
C VAL A 419 -5.60 -6.85 -6.44
N HIS A 420 -5.05 -7.93 -5.92
CA HIS A 420 -4.69 -9.10 -6.73
C HIS A 420 -5.92 -9.95 -7.05
N ALA A 421 -6.51 -9.78 -8.24
CA ALA A 421 -7.77 -10.42 -8.59
C ALA A 421 -7.74 -11.96 -8.46
N PRO A 422 -6.69 -12.69 -8.87
CA PRO A 422 -6.63 -14.14 -8.65
C PRO A 422 -6.69 -14.56 -7.16
N THR A 423 -6.34 -13.67 -6.21
CA THR A 423 -6.51 -13.92 -4.76
C THR A 423 -7.95 -13.70 -4.31
N TRP A 424 -8.58 -12.63 -4.81
CA TRP A 424 -9.76 -12.02 -4.19
C TRP A 424 -11.07 -12.27 -4.95
N VAL A 425 -11.01 -12.65 -6.23
CA VAL A 425 -12.16 -13.06 -7.01
C VAL A 425 -12.53 -14.49 -6.65
N ALA A 426 -13.81 -14.73 -6.36
CA ALA A 426 -14.29 -16.07 -6.04
C ALA A 426 -14.14 -17.01 -7.25
N PRO A 427 -13.76 -18.29 -7.04
CA PRO A 427 -13.66 -19.27 -8.13
C PRO A 427 -14.92 -19.39 -8.98
N GLU A 428 -16.09 -19.20 -8.39
CA GLU A 428 -17.39 -19.19 -9.07
C GLU A 428 -17.46 -18.08 -10.14
N VAL A 429 -16.96 -16.88 -9.81
CA VAL A 429 -16.91 -15.73 -10.73
C VAL A 429 -15.94 -16.02 -11.87
N VAL A 430 -14.76 -16.57 -11.56
CA VAL A 430 -13.76 -16.96 -12.58
C VAL A 430 -14.33 -18.02 -13.53
N ARG A 431 -15.01 -19.05 -13.01
CA ARG A 431 -15.64 -20.10 -13.84
C ARG A 431 -16.72 -19.55 -14.75
N LEU A 432 -17.51 -18.58 -14.30
CA LEU A 432 -18.52 -17.93 -15.14
C LEU A 432 -17.85 -17.16 -16.29
N GLY A 433 -16.79 -16.39 -16.01
CA GLY A 433 -15.99 -15.71 -17.04
C GLY A 433 -15.33 -16.67 -18.03
N ALA A 434 -14.67 -17.73 -17.51
CA ALA A 434 -13.97 -18.72 -18.33
C ALA A 434 -14.89 -19.47 -19.30
N ARG A 435 -16.16 -19.70 -18.94
CA ARG A 435 -17.16 -20.28 -19.86
C ARG A 435 -17.49 -19.38 -21.04
N GLN A 436 -17.40 -18.06 -20.88
CA GLN A 436 -17.77 -17.08 -21.92
C GLN A 436 -16.58 -16.72 -22.81
N ILE A 437 -15.41 -16.45 -22.24
CA ILE A 437 -14.24 -15.95 -22.99
C ILE A 437 -13.05 -16.92 -23.04
N GLY A 438 -13.14 -18.07 -22.38
CA GLY A 438 -12.06 -19.05 -22.28
C GLY A 438 -11.12 -18.81 -21.09
N ALA A 439 -10.50 -19.89 -20.62
CA ALA A 439 -9.67 -19.90 -19.41
C ALA A 439 -8.45 -18.97 -19.49
N GLY A 440 -7.60 -19.11 -20.53
CA GLY A 440 -6.39 -18.29 -20.65
C GLY A 440 -6.68 -16.79 -20.80
N ARG A 441 -7.75 -16.41 -21.50
CA ARG A 441 -8.15 -14.99 -21.61
C ARG A 441 -8.64 -14.42 -20.29
N THR A 442 -9.31 -15.23 -19.48
CA THR A 442 -9.79 -14.85 -18.15
C THR A 442 -8.60 -14.65 -17.21
N GLU A 443 -7.64 -15.56 -17.22
CA GLU A 443 -6.42 -15.46 -16.40
C GLU A 443 -5.63 -14.19 -16.72
N ASP A 444 -5.38 -13.89 -17.99
CA ASP A 444 -4.68 -12.67 -18.38
C ASP A 444 -5.42 -11.39 -17.96
N ALA A 445 -6.75 -11.38 -18.10
CA ALA A 445 -7.58 -10.23 -17.77
C ALA A 445 -7.54 -9.90 -16.27
N LEU A 446 -7.46 -10.92 -15.42
CA LEU A 446 -7.37 -10.78 -13.97
C LEU A 446 -5.95 -10.42 -13.49
N SER A 447 -4.92 -10.84 -14.22
CA SER A 447 -3.52 -10.75 -13.77
C SER A 447 -2.79 -9.51 -14.31
N VAL A 448 -2.94 -9.18 -15.60
CA VAL A 448 -2.17 -8.08 -16.24
C VAL A 448 -2.91 -6.74 -16.20
N GLY A 449 -4.24 -6.79 -16.31
CA GLY A 449 -5.11 -5.61 -16.45
C GLY A 449 -5.09 -4.98 -17.86
N GLY A 450 -6.28 -4.67 -18.38
CA GLY A 450 -6.48 -4.06 -19.71
C GLY A 450 -7.97 -3.97 -20.10
N SER A 451 -8.32 -2.92 -20.85
CA SER A 451 -9.72 -2.52 -21.17
C SER A 451 -10.51 -3.48 -22.09
N PRO A 452 -9.98 -4.00 -23.22
CA PRO A 452 -10.85 -4.63 -24.24
C PRO A 452 -11.31 -6.07 -23.90
N ARG A 453 -11.21 -6.52 -22.64
CA ARG A 453 -11.41 -7.93 -22.25
C ARG A 453 -12.56 -8.17 -21.29
N TRP A 454 -13.09 -7.12 -20.66
CA TRP A 454 -14.20 -7.22 -19.72
C TRP A 454 -15.57 -7.07 -20.40
N ASP A 455 -15.62 -6.67 -21.68
CA ASP A 455 -16.87 -6.47 -22.43
C ASP A 455 -17.75 -7.73 -22.50
N ALA A 456 -17.14 -8.92 -22.50
CA ALA A 456 -17.90 -10.18 -22.52
C ALA A 456 -18.66 -10.47 -21.21
N VAL A 457 -18.27 -9.84 -20.09
CA VAL A 457 -19.07 -9.89 -18.85
C VAL A 457 -20.39 -9.16 -19.07
N ALA A 458 -20.48 -8.24 -20.03
CA ALA A 458 -21.74 -7.59 -20.38
C ALA A 458 -22.74 -8.53 -21.08
N GLU A 459 -22.27 -9.64 -21.66
CA GLU A 459 -23.11 -10.60 -22.40
C GLU A 459 -23.71 -11.70 -21.51
N ILE A 460 -23.27 -11.81 -20.24
CA ILE A 460 -23.79 -12.81 -19.29
C ILE A 460 -25.27 -12.54 -19.00
N PRO A 461 -26.19 -13.52 -19.10
CA PRO A 461 -27.60 -13.35 -18.76
C PRO A 461 -27.83 -12.84 -17.33
N ASP A 462 -28.83 -11.98 -17.13
CA ASP A 462 -29.14 -11.40 -15.81
C ASP A 462 -29.43 -12.46 -14.74
N GLN A 463 -30.09 -13.56 -15.13
CA GLN A 463 -30.37 -14.70 -14.24
C GLN A 463 -29.08 -15.33 -13.72
N ASP A 464 -28.08 -15.54 -14.58
CA ASP A 464 -26.80 -16.15 -14.19
C ASP A 464 -26.02 -15.25 -13.23
N VAL A 465 -26.06 -13.92 -13.44
CA VAL A 465 -25.45 -12.95 -12.51
C VAL A 465 -26.15 -13.03 -11.16
N TRP A 466 -27.49 -13.01 -11.14
CA TRP A 466 -28.27 -13.07 -9.91
C TRP A 466 -28.03 -14.37 -9.12
N ASP A 467 -28.05 -15.51 -9.81
CA ASP A 467 -27.85 -16.84 -9.20
C ASP A 467 -26.43 -16.98 -8.66
N LEU A 468 -25.42 -16.50 -9.40
CA LEU A 468 -24.04 -16.45 -8.92
C LEU A 468 -23.95 -15.65 -7.61
N ARG A 469 -24.52 -14.43 -7.59
CA ARG A 469 -24.50 -13.56 -6.39
C ARG A 469 -25.22 -14.21 -5.20
N ARG A 470 -26.32 -14.93 -5.44
CA ARG A 470 -27.01 -15.71 -4.40
C ARG A 470 -26.16 -16.88 -3.88
N VAL A 471 -25.48 -17.63 -4.74
CA VAL A 471 -24.57 -18.71 -4.34
C VAL A 471 -23.43 -18.18 -3.47
N LEU A 472 -22.84 -17.04 -3.83
CA LEU A 472 -21.78 -16.41 -3.04
C LEU A 472 -22.27 -15.97 -1.65
N ARG A 473 -23.50 -15.44 -1.56
CA ARG A 473 -24.15 -15.14 -0.28
C ARG A 473 -24.37 -16.39 0.56
N GLU A 474 -24.85 -17.47 -0.04
CA GLU A 474 -25.08 -18.74 0.65
C GLU A 474 -23.78 -19.30 1.26
N GLN A 475 -22.67 -19.23 0.53
CA GLN A 475 -21.36 -19.59 1.06
C GLN A 475 -20.94 -18.72 2.25
N LEU A 476 -21.19 -17.40 2.20
CA LEU A 476 -20.91 -16.50 3.32
C LEU A 476 -21.81 -16.79 4.53
N VAL A 477 -23.10 -17.06 4.32
CA VAL A 477 -24.02 -17.43 5.39
C VAL A 477 -23.52 -18.69 6.11
N GLN A 478 -23.10 -19.72 5.37
CA GLN A 478 -22.54 -20.93 5.97
C GLN A 478 -21.25 -20.63 6.77
N GLU A 479 -20.33 -19.86 6.19
CA GLU A 479 -19.10 -19.43 6.87
C GLU A 479 -19.38 -18.65 8.16
N VAL A 480 -20.37 -17.75 8.14
CA VAL A 480 -20.82 -16.98 9.30
C VAL A 480 -21.32 -17.92 10.40
N ARG A 481 -22.17 -18.90 10.07
CA ARG A 481 -22.73 -19.86 11.03
C ARG A 481 -21.63 -20.69 11.68
N ASP A 482 -20.67 -21.18 10.90
CA ASP A 482 -19.57 -22.00 11.41
C ASP A 482 -18.64 -21.19 12.34
N ARG A 483 -18.28 -19.96 11.94
CA ARG A 483 -17.46 -19.07 12.76
C ARG A 483 -18.17 -18.58 14.01
N LEU A 484 -19.45 -18.26 13.92
CA LEU A 484 -20.24 -17.80 15.06
C LEU A 484 -20.36 -18.91 16.09
N ARG A 485 -20.64 -20.14 15.66
CA ARG A 485 -20.64 -21.32 16.52
C ARG A 485 -19.28 -21.54 17.21
N ALA A 486 -18.17 -21.42 16.47
CA ALA A 486 -16.83 -21.53 17.05
C ALA A 486 -16.54 -20.41 18.08
N SER A 487 -16.88 -19.16 17.75
CA SER A 487 -16.72 -17.99 18.63
C SER A 487 -17.50 -18.16 19.94
N TRP A 488 -18.78 -18.51 19.87
CA TRP A 488 -19.60 -18.69 21.07
C TRP A 488 -19.16 -19.85 21.95
N ARG A 489 -18.62 -20.94 21.36
CA ARG A 489 -17.97 -22.02 22.13
C ARG A 489 -16.73 -21.51 22.88
N GLN A 490 -15.89 -20.71 22.24
CA GLN A 490 -14.73 -20.09 22.89
C GLN A 490 -15.13 -19.13 24.01
N ARG A 491 -16.27 -18.45 23.86
CA ARG A 491 -16.89 -17.58 24.89
C ARG A 491 -17.51 -18.35 26.06
N GLY A 492 -17.54 -19.69 26.00
CA GLY A 492 -18.03 -20.56 27.06
C GLY A 492 -19.48 -21.03 26.93
N ALA A 493 -20.14 -20.86 25.77
CA ALA A 493 -21.49 -21.36 25.55
C ALA A 493 -21.51 -22.87 25.30
N ALA A 494 -22.50 -23.57 25.89
CA ALA A 494 -22.74 -24.99 25.67
C ALA A 494 -23.40 -25.24 24.31
N ALA A 495 -23.21 -26.44 23.75
CA ALA A 495 -23.77 -26.78 22.43
C ALA A 495 -25.30 -26.62 22.34
N ALA A 496 -26.03 -26.87 23.44
CA ALA A 496 -27.48 -26.70 23.52
C ALA A 496 -27.93 -25.24 23.39
N GLU A 497 -27.08 -24.27 23.71
CA GLU A 497 -27.38 -22.83 23.63
C GLU A 497 -27.22 -22.28 22.19
N LEU A 498 -26.67 -23.07 21.27
CA LEU A 498 -26.23 -22.60 19.93
C LEU A 498 -27.18 -22.99 18.79
N GLY A 499 -28.38 -23.51 19.08
CA GLY A 499 -29.36 -23.88 18.05
C GLY A 499 -29.83 -22.68 17.21
N TRP A 500 -29.86 -21.48 17.78
CA TRP A 500 -30.23 -20.26 17.05
C TRP A 500 -29.24 -19.88 15.94
N VAL A 501 -27.99 -20.38 15.99
CA VAL A 501 -26.96 -20.08 14.98
C VAL A 501 -27.37 -20.64 13.62
N ASP A 502 -28.11 -21.75 13.56
CA ASP A 502 -28.50 -22.39 12.30
C ASP A 502 -29.51 -21.55 11.49
N SER A 503 -30.17 -20.59 12.12
CA SER A 503 -31.08 -19.64 11.47
C SER A 503 -30.48 -18.24 11.28
N VAL A 504 -29.19 -18.05 11.58
CA VAL A 504 -28.52 -16.75 11.43
C VAL A 504 -28.26 -16.47 9.96
N LEU A 505 -28.65 -15.27 9.53
CA LEU A 505 -28.58 -14.77 8.15
C LEU A 505 -29.33 -15.62 7.12
N ASP A 506 -29.74 -14.96 6.05
CA ASP A 506 -30.51 -15.56 4.96
C ASP A 506 -29.82 -15.24 3.62
N PRO A 507 -29.57 -16.24 2.74
CA PRO A 507 -28.95 -16.02 1.44
C PRO A 507 -29.82 -15.21 0.47
N ASP A 508 -31.10 -15.01 0.75
CA ASP A 508 -32.03 -14.25 -0.10
C ASP A 508 -32.22 -12.79 0.34
N VAL A 509 -31.60 -12.38 1.45
CA VAL A 509 -31.65 -11.01 2.00
C VAL A 509 -30.42 -10.19 1.60
N LEU A 510 -30.62 -8.88 1.41
CA LEU A 510 -29.57 -7.90 1.11
C LEU A 510 -28.49 -7.91 2.20
N THR A 511 -27.26 -8.23 1.82
CA THR A 511 -26.14 -8.38 2.76
C THR A 511 -25.12 -7.24 2.65
N ILE A 512 -24.92 -6.49 3.72
CA ILE A 512 -23.93 -5.41 3.83
C ILE A 512 -22.69 -5.91 4.60
N GLY A 513 -21.51 -5.73 4.03
CA GLY A 513 -20.23 -6.06 4.64
C GLY A 513 -19.51 -4.86 5.23
N PHE A 514 -18.90 -5.05 6.39
CA PHE A 514 -17.98 -4.09 7.01
C PHE A 514 -16.81 -4.82 7.66
N ALA A 515 -15.60 -4.73 7.09
CA ALA A 515 -14.41 -5.26 7.76
C ALA A 515 -13.14 -4.40 7.63
N ARG A 516 -12.54 -4.07 8.77
CA ARG A 516 -11.36 -3.18 8.86
C ARG A 516 -10.70 -3.26 10.25
N ARG A 517 -9.49 -2.71 10.39
CA ARG A 517 -8.95 -2.35 11.72
C ARG A 517 -9.89 -1.33 12.39
N VAL A 518 -9.92 -1.28 13.71
CA VAL A 518 -10.86 -0.43 14.49
C VAL A 518 -10.16 0.74 15.20
N PRO A 519 -9.52 1.70 14.50
CA PRO A 519 -9.20 2.99 15.07
C PRO A 519 -10.43 3.92 15.04
N SER A 520 -10.40 4.98 15.85
CA SER A 520 -11.51 5.96 15.98
C SER A 520 -11.97 6.56 14.65
N TYR A 521 -11.03 6.97 13.79
CA TYR A 521 -11.33 7.63 12.51
C TYR A 521 -12.08 6.74 11.50
N LYS A 522 -12.09 5.42 11.68
CA LYS A 522 -12.82 4.47 10.82
C LYS A 522 -14.30 4.28 11.23
N ARG A 523 -14.71 4.90 12.34
CA ARG A 523 -16.11 5.08 12.77
C ARG A 523 -16.97 3.82 12.73
N LEU A 524 -16.46 2.73 13.33
CA LEU A 524 -17.17 1.44 13.46
C LEU A 524 -18.60 1.60 14.01
N THR A 525 -18.79 2.41 15.04
CA THR A 525 -20.06 2.58 15.73
C THR A 525 -20.94 3.70 15.14
N LEU A 526 -20.57 4.31 14.00
CA LEU A 526 -21.45 5.29 13.33
C LEU A 526 -22.84 4.70 13.03
N MET A 527 -22.87 3.42 12.65
CA MET A 527 -24.11 2.66 12.41
C MET A 527 -24.93 2.39 13.67
N LEU A 528 -24.38 2.64 14.86
CA LEU A 528 -25.06 2.51 16.15
C LEU A 528 -25.51 3.85 16.72
N ARG A 529 -25.29 4.97 16.02
CA ARG A 529 -25.73 6.29 16.49
C ARG A 529 -27.26 6.41 16.65
N ASP A 530 -28.03 5.62 15.91
CA ASP A 530 -29.48 5.44 16.09
C ASP A 530 -29.83 3.94 16.06
N PRO A 531 -29.69 3.24 17.19
CA PRO A 531 -29.89 1.79 17.26
C PRO A 531 -31.31 1.37 16.90
N GLU A 532 -32.33 2.19 17.17
CA GLU A 532 -33.72 1.87 16.85
C GLU A 532 -33.98 1.99 15.35
N ARG A 533 -33.41 3.00 14.68
CA ARG A 533 -33.47 3.08 13.22
C ARG A 533 -32.73 1.94 12.55
N LEU A 534 -31.55 1.57 13.05
CA LEU A 534 -30.85 0.38 12.56
C LEU A 534 -31.71 -0.88 12.74
N ARG A 535 -32.36 -1.08 13.90
CA ARG A 535 -33.28 -2.21 14.12
C ARG A 535 -34.42 -2.25 13.12
N ARG A 536 -35.03 -1.09 12.80
CA ARG A 536 -36.10 -1.01 11.80
C ARG A 536 -35.61 -1.46 10.42
N LEU A 537 -34.41 -1.07 10.01
CA LEU A 537 -33.82 -1.51 8.73
C LEU A 537 -33.50 -3.01 8.72
N LEU A 538 -32.95 -3.53 9.82
CA LEU A 538 -32.62 -4.96 9.94
C LEU A 538 -33.88 -5.84 9.89
N LEU A 539 -34.97 -5.37 10.48
CA LEU A 539 -36.20 -6.12 10.68
C LEU A 539 -37.37 -5.65 9.80
N ASP A 540 -37.09 -4.87 8.75
CA ASP A 540 -38.11 -4.41 7.82
C ASP A 540 -38.85 -5.63 7.21
N PRO A 541 -40.20 -5.67 7.24
CA PRO A 541 -40.95 -6.85 6.82
C PRO A 541 -40.91 -7.10 5.31
N GLU A 542 -40.65 -6.07 4.51
CA GLU A 542 -40.65 -6.16 3.04
C GLU A 542 -39.23 -6.09 2.47
N ARG A 543 -38.36 -5.29 3.10
CA ARG A 543 -37.01 -4.96 2.62
C ARG A 543 -35.96 -5.09 3.72
N PRO A 544 -35.85 -6.26 4.37
CA PRO A 544 -34.91 -6.45 5.46
C PRO A 544 -33.47 -6.27 4.99
N VAL A 545 -32.58 -5.89 5.89
CA VAL A 545 -31.14 -5.82 5.67
C VAL A 545 -30.42 -6.73 6.65
N GLN A 546 -29.30 -7.31 6.23
CA GLN A 546 -28.40 -7.99 7.15
C GLN A 546 -26.97 -7.47 7.04
N ILE A 547 -26.23 -7.48 8.15
CA ILE A 547 -24.91 -6.87 8.26
C ILE A 547 -23.89 -7.86 8.83
N VAL A 548 -22.79 -8.05 8.12
CA VAL A 548 -21.63 -8.83 8.60
C VAL A 548 -20.50 -7.88 8.93
N VAL A 549 -20.14 -7.82 10.22
CA VAL A 549 -19.05 -6.97 10.71
C VAL A 549 -17.87 -7.81 11.16
N ALA A 550 -16.65 -7.39 10.84
CA ALA A 550 -15.43 -8.01 11.34
C ALA A 550 -14.32 -6.96 11.54
N GLY A 551 -13.41 -7.18 12.49
CA GLY A 551 -12.32 -6.24 12.69
C GLY A 551 -11.53 -6.50 13.96
N LYS A 552 -10.33 -5.92 14.01
CA LYS A 552 -9.42 -6.02 15.15
C LYS A 552 -9.06 -4.62 15.64
N ALA A 553 -9.20 -4.38 16.94
CA ALA A 553 -8.64 -3.20 17.60
C ALA A 553 -7.16 -3.46 17.94
N HIS A 554 -6.34 -2.42 17.97
CA HIS A 554 -4.95 -2.57 18.42
C HIS A 554 -4.91 -3.03 19.89
N PRO A 555 -3.98 -3.90 20.31
CA PRO A 555 -3.97 -4.42 21.68
C PRO A 555 -3.83 -3.34 22.75
N ALA A 556 -3.18 -2.22 22.42
CA ALA A 556 -3.01 -1.04 23.29
C ALA A 556 -4.11 0.04 23.11
N ASP A 557 -5.08 -0.16 22.20
CA ASP A 557 -6.17 0.79 21.95
C ASP A 557 -7.45 0.35 22.67
N ASP A 558 -7.54 0.70 23.95
CA ASP A 558 -8.72 0.42 24.77
C ASP A 558 -9.99 1.10 24.23
N GLY A 559 -9.85 2.26 23.57
CA GLY A 559 -10.95 2.95 22.91
C GLY A 559 -11.53 2.09 21.78
N GLY A 560 -10.69 1.62 20.87
CA GLY A 560 -11.06 0.70 19.81
C GLY A 560 -11.68 -0.61 20.33
N LYS A 561 -11.17 -1.17 21.44
CA LYS A 561 -11.75 -2.37 22.08
C LYS A 561 -13.16 -2.11 22.63
N ARG A 562 -13.41 -0.93 23.20
CA ARG A 562 -14.76 -0.53 23.65
C ARG A 562 -15.74 -0.42 22.48
N LEU A 563 -15.32 0.16 21.36
CA LEU A 563 -16.14 0.23 20.14
C LEU A 563 -16.52 -1.16 19.61
N VAL A 564 -15.57 -2.11 19.62
CA VAL A 564 -15.84 -3.52 19.29
C VAL A 564 -16.85 -4.11 20.26
N GLN A 565 -16.66 -3.92 21.57
CA GLN A 565 -17.58 -4.47 22.58
C GLN A 565 -19.00 -3.94 22.42
N GLU A 566 -19.18 -2.64 22.18
CA GLU A 566 -20.49 -2.02 21.96
C GLU A 566 -21.23 -2.67 20.80
N LEU A 567 -20.53 -2.85 19.67
CA LEU A 567 -21.11 -3.50 18.50
C LEU A 567 -21.41 -4.98 18.73
N VAL A 568 -20.53 -5.72 19.41
CA VAL A 568 -20.78 -7.13 19.75
C VAL A 568 -22.02 -7.25 20.64
N ARG A 569 -22.18 -6.38 21.65
CA ARG A 569 -23.37 -6.37 22.51
C ARG A 569 -24.66 -6.11 21.73
N PHE A 570 -24.62 -5.16 20.78
CA PHE A 570 -25.78 -4.91 19.92
C PHE A 570 -26.06 -6.10 19.00
N ALA A 571 -25.02 -6.68 18.38
CA ALA A 571 -25.16 -7.82 17.48
C ALA A 571 -25.62 -9.11 18.18
N ASP A 572 -25.28 -9.29 19.45
CA ASP A 572 -25.67 -10.45 20.26
C ASP A 572 -27.12 -10.37 20.78
N ASP A 573 -27.77 -9.20 20.71
CA ASP A 573 -29.14 -9.01 21.17
C ASP A 573 -30.10 -9.97 20.42
N PRO A 574 -30.88 -10.82 21.13
CA PRO A 574 -31.80 -11.78 20.52
C PRO A 574 -32.77 -11.18 19.49
N ARG A 575 -33.10 -9.89 19.63
CA ARG A 575 -33.99 -9.18 18.70
C ARG A 575 -33.38 -8.99 17.31
N VAL A 576 -32.05 -8.95 17.18
CA VAL A 576 -31.36 -8.65 15.91
C VAL A 576 -30.25 -9.63 15.53
N ARG A 577 -29.81 -10.51 16.43
CA ARG A 577 -28.69 -11.46 16.21
C ARG A 577 -28.83 -12.42 15.02
N HIS A 578 -30.01 -12.49 14.42
CA HIS A 578 -30.28 -13.25 13.21
C HIS A 578 -30.08 -12.43 11.91
N ARG A 579 -29.85 -11.11 12.02
CA ARG A 579 -29.64 -10.14 10.92
C ARG A 579 -28.32 -9.38 11.02
N ILE A 580 -27.68 -9.28 12.20
CA ILE A 580 -26.38 -8.64 12.34
C ILE A 580 -25.44 -9.53 13.15
N VAL A 581 -24.19 -9.65 12.69
CA VAL A 581 -23.17 -10.47 13.34
C VAL A 581 -21.83 -9.74 13.41
N PHE A 582 -21.07 -10.01 14.49
CA PHE A 582 -19.66 -9.67 14.58
C PHE A 582 -18.81 -10.95 14.53
N LEU A 583 -17.92 -11.04 13.55
CA LEU A 583 -17.00 -12.18 13.37
C LEU A 583 -15.61 -11.83 13.91
N PRO A 584 -15.11 -12.56 14.92
CA PRO A 584 -13.75 -12.36 15.42
C PRO A 584 -12.70 -12.99 14.49
N ASP A 585 -11.46 -12.58 14.71
CA ASP A 585 -10.25 -13.04 14.02
C ASP A 585 -10.25 -12.77 12.52
N TYR A 586 -10.64 -11.55 12.13
CA TYR A 586 -10.57 -11.11 10.75
C TYR A 586 -9.16 -11.32 10.16
N GLY A 587 -9.11 -11.91 8.97
CA GLY A 587 -7.90 -12.25 8.24
C GLY A 587 -8.22 -12.74 6.82
N MET A 588 -7.20 -13.08 6.04
CA MET A 588 -7.35 -13.40 4.61
C MET A 588 -8.34 -14.54 4.33
N ALA A 589 -8.33 -15.62 5.13
CA ALA A 589 -9.23 -16.76 4.93
C ALA A 589 -10.72 -16.36 5.05
N MET A 590 -11.07 -15.53 6.05
CA MET A 590 -12.41 -14.98 6.18
C MET A 590 -12.73 -14.01 5.03
N ALA A 591 -11.78 -13.15 4.69
CA ALA A 591 -11.94 -12.13 3.67
C ALA A 591 -12.28 -12.72 2.28
N GLN A 592 -11.70 -13.88 1.93
CA GLN A 592 -12.00 -14.60 0.68
C GLN A 592 -13.45 -15.13 0.58
N LYS A 593 -14.19 -15.21 1.69
CA LYS A 593 -15.62 -15.52 1.72
C LYS A 593 -16.49 -14.29 1.94
N LEU A 594 -15.99 -13.35 2.73
CA LEU A 594 -16.69 -12.12 3.06
C LEU A 594 -16.91 -11.22 1.85
N TYR A 595 -15.84 -10.86 1.11
CA TYR A 595 -15.97 -9.93 -0.01
C TYR A 595 -16.92 -10.44 -1.10
N PRO A 596 -16.82 -11.70 -1.55
CA PRO A 596 -17.73 -12.19 -2.59
C PRO A 596 -19.17 -12.31 -2.12
N GLY A 597 -19.40 -12.66 -0.85
CA GLY A 597 -20.74 -12.86 -0.32
C GLY A 597 -21.50 -11.59 0.07
N CYS A 598 -20.87 -10.43 0.16
CA CYS A 598 -21.58 -9.17 0.43
C CYS A 598 -22.13 -8.55 -0.86
N ASP A 599 -23.33 -8.01 -0.82
CA ASP A 599 -23.96 -7.26 -1.92
C ASP A 599 -23.56 -5.79 -1.94
N VAL A 600 -23.38 -5.22 -0.74
CA VAL A 600 -22.89 -3.86 -0.55
C VAL A 600 -21.71 -3.86 0.40
N TRP A 601 -20.67 -3.10 0.07
CA TRP A 601 -19.51 -2.89 0.93
C TRP A 601 -19.54 -1.49 1.54
N LEU A 602 -19.60 -1.42 2.86
CA LEU A 602 -19.73 -0.15 3.59
C LEU A 602 -18.36 0.40 4.00
N ASN A 603 -18.07 1.65 3.61
CA ASN A 603 -16.93 2.42 4.11
C ASN A 603 -17.33 3.84 4.55
N ASN A 604 -17.11 4.18 5.83
CA ASN A 604 -17.47 5.47 6.41
C ASN A 604 -16.32 6.11 7.21
N PRO A 605 -15.07 6.14 6.71
CA PRO A 605 -13.99 6.84 7.40
C PRO A 605 -14.28 8.34 7.49
N LEU A 606 -13.64 9.02 8.44
CA LEU A 606 -13.52 10.47 8.40
C LEU A 606 -12.71 10.88 7.17
N ARG A 607 -13.24 11.82 6.38
CA ARG A 607 -12.52 12.40 5.24
C ARG A 607 -11.55 13.49 5.73
N PRO A 608 -10.32 13.61 5.21
CA PRO A 608 -9.64 12.77 4.22
C PRO A 608 -8.67 11.75 4.87
N LEU A 609 -9.12 11.00 5.89
CA LEU A 609 -8.25 10.17 6.75
C LEU A 609 -8.12 8.71 6.28
N GLU A 610 -8.73 8.32 5.16
CA GLU A 610 -8.45 7.06 4.49
C GLU A 610 -7.57 7.30 3.25
N ALA A 611 -6.29 6.93 3.34
CA ALA A 611 -5.34 7.11 2.23
C ALA A 611 -5.76 6.41 0.93
N CYS A 612 -6.43 5.27 1.02
CA CYS A 612 -6.95 4.56 -0.15
C CYS A 612 -8.15 3.69 0.22
N GLY A 613 -7.92 2.50 0.81
CA GLY A 613 -8.98 1.58 1.23
C GLY A 613 -9.26 0.41 0.27
N THR A 614 -8.32 -0.53 0.16
CA THR A 614 -8.38 -1.66 -0.80
C THR A 614 -9.51 -2.69 -0.56
N SER A 615 -10.23 -2.62 0.55
CA SER A 615 -11.36 -3.53 0.83
C SER A 615 -12.52 -3.36 -0.15
N GLY A 616 -12.85 -2.11 -0.51
CA GLY A 616 -13.92 -1.83 -1.48
C GLY A 616 -13.57 -2.29 -2.89
N MET A 617 -12.28 -2.27 -3.25
CA MET A 617 -11.76 -2.81 -4.51
C MET A 617 -11.97 -4.32 -4.61
N LYS A 618 -11.67 -5.08 -3.54
CA LYS A 618 -11.86 -6.55 -3.49
C LYS A 618 -13.33 -6.92 -3.59
N ALA A 619 -14.19 -6.16 -2.93
CA ALA A 619 -15.63 -6.32 -3.02
C ALA A 619 -16.13 -6.06 -4.46
N ALA A 620 -15.69 -4.95 -5.08
CA ALA A 620 -16.08 -4.58 -6.44
C ALA A 620 -15.72 -5.66 -7.49
N LEU A 621 -14.55 -6.31 -7.36
CA LEU A 621 -14.14 -7.40 -8.24
C LEU A 621 -15.06 -8.64 -8.20
N ASN A 622 -15.91 -8.75 -7.19
CA ASN A 622 -16.90 -9.82 -7.08
C ASN A 622 -18.32 -9.36 -7.42
N GLY A 623 -18.50 -8.11 -7.87
CA GLY A 623 -19.81 -7.53 -8.17
C GLY A 623 -20.54 -6.96 -6.95
N CYS A 624 -19.81 -6.67 -5.87
CA CYS A 624 -20.35 -5.93 -4.73
C CYS A 624 -20.38 -4.42 -5.03
N LEU A 625 -21.48 -3.75 -4.72
CA LEU A 625 -21.61 -2.30 -4.87
C LEU A 625 -21.00 -1.57 -3.67
N ASN A 626 -20.41 -0.39 -3.88
CA ASN A 626 -19.80 0.36 -2.77
C ASN A 626 -20.80 1.37 -2.18
N LEU A 627 -20.88 1.43 -0.86
CA LEU A 627 -21.56 2.50 -0.12
C LEU A 627 -20.49 3.19 0.73
N SER A 628 -19.96 4.31 0.23
CA SER A 628 -18.74 4.89 0.78
C SER A 628 -18.75 6.41 0.85
N VAL A 629 -18.07 6.96 1.86
CA VAL A 629 -17.63 8.37 1.84
C VAL A 629 -16.67 8.57 0.65
N LEU A 630 -16.72 9.75 0.00
CA LEU A 630 -15.81 10.17 -1.07
C LEU A 630 -14.41 10.46 -0.51
N ASP A 631 -13.69 9.40 -0.15
CA ASP A 631 -12.34 9.45 0.40
C ASP A 631 -11.48 8.34 -0.22
N GLY A 632 -10.15 8.45 -0.08
CA GLY A 632 -9.20 7.46 -0.59
C GLY A 632 -9.29 7.26 -2.10
N TRP A 633 -9.51 6.02 -2.55
CA TRP A 633 -9.69 5.71 -3.99
C TRP A 633 -11.11 5.99 -4.50
N TRP A 634 -12.09 6.08 -3.59
CA TRP A 634 -13.48 6.24 -3.98
C TRP A 634 -13.74 7.66 -4.50
N ASP A 635 -13.04 8.65 -3.96
CA ASP A 635 -13.10 10.06 -4.40
C ASP A 635 -12.80 10.21 -5.91
N GLU A 636 -11.81 9.46 -6.42
CA GLU A 636 -11.38 9.58 -7.83
C GLU A 636 -12.16 8.71 -8.83
N TRP A 637 -12.78 7.59 -8.40
CA TRP A 637 -13.47 6.65 -9.31
C TRP A 637 -14.96 6.45 -9.05
N PHE A 638 -15.55 7.21 -8.12
CA PHE A 638 -16.99 7.13 -7.88
C PHE A 638 -17.80 7.51 -9.13
N GLU A 639 -18.70 6.61 -9.51
CA GLU A 639 -19.79 6.90 -10.43
C GLU A 639 -21.08 6.31 -9.83
N PRO A 640 -22.27 6.91 -10.06
CA PRO A 640 -23.54 6.42 -9.50
C PRO A 640 -23.89 4.97 -9.86
N ASP A 641 -23.30 4.43 -10.94
CA ASP A 641 -23.52 3.06 -11.37
C ASP A 641 -22.72 2.03 -10.55
N PHE A 642 -21.69 2.46 -9.81
CA PHE A 642 -20.85 1.58 -8.96
C PHE A 642 -21.34 1.49 -7.52
N GLY A 643 -22.35 2.29 -7.15
CA GLY A 643 -22.92 2.35 -5.81
C GLY A 643 -23.28 3.76 -5.38
N TRP A 644 -22.99 4.11 -4.13
CA TRP A 644 -23.48 5.33 -3.49
C TRP A 644 -22.39 6.05 -2.71
N ALA A 645 -22.39 7.38 -2.82
CA ALA A 645 -21.58 8.27 -1.99
C ALA A 645 -22.36 8.66 -0.73
N ILE A 646 -21.76 8.47 0.45
CA ILE A 646 -22.27 9.02 1.72
C ILE A 646 -21.86 10.50 1.75
N PRO A 647 -22.81 11.45 1.78
CA PRO A 647 -22.50 12.88 1.87
C PRO A 647 -21.69 13.17 3.14
N THR A 648 -20.62 13.95 3.01
CA THR A 648 -19.83 14.44 4.13
C THR A 648 -20.26 15.85 4.51
N ALA A 649 -20.17 16.16 5.81
CA ALA A 649 -20.43 17.51 6.32
C ALA A 649 -19.12 18.32 6.41
N ASP A 650 -18.37 18.38 5.29
CA ASP A 650 -17.09 19.11 5.22
C ASP A 650 -17.32 20.64 5.35
N GLY A 651 -16.42 21.34 6.05
CA GLY A 651 -16.36 22.81 6.07
C GLY A 651 -17.43 23.53 6.89
N LEU A 652 -18.39 22.80 7.47
CA LEU A 652 -19.20 23.33 8.56
C LEU A 652 -18.29 23.32 9.80
N GLY A 653 -18.10 24.44 10.51
CA GLY A 653 -17.49 24.45 11.85
C GLY A 653 -18.34 23.72 12.91
N ALA A 654 -18.94 22.59 12.50
CA ALA A 654 -19.74 21.70 13.29
C ALA A 654 -18.83 20.87 14.17
N ASP A 655 -19.19 20.79 15.45
CA ASP A 655 -18.62 19.85 16.40
C ASP A 655 -18.70 18.41 15.88
N GLU A 656 -17.75 17.57 16.27
CA GLU A 656 -17.55 16.21 15.77
C GLU A 656 -18.82 15.36 15.89
N ASP A 657 -19.54 15.49 16.99
CA ASP A 657 -20.80 14.77 17.23
C ASP A 657 -21.90 15.19 16.24
N ARG A 658 -21.98 16.48 15.90
CA ARG A 658 -22.99 16.96 14.94
C ARG A 658 -22.71 16.43 13.55
N ARG A 659 -21.44 16.42 13.11
CA ARG A 659 -21.03 15.80 11.84
C ARG A 659 -21.43 14.32 11.82
N ASP A 660 -21.06 13.58 12.85
CA ASP A 660 -21.37 12.15 12.94
C ASP A 660 -22.88 11.88 12.91
N HIS A 661 -23.70 12.71 13.56
CA HIS A 661 -25.16 12.61 13.50
C HIS A 661 -25.72 12.85 12.09
N LEU A 662 -25.22 13.85 11.37
CA LEU A 662 -25.64 14.16 10.00
C LEU A 662 -25.25 13.03 9.04
N GLU A 663 -24.00 12.57 9.11
CA GLU A 663 -23.50 11.51 8.24
C GLU A 663 -24.13 10.14 8.55
N ALA A 664 -24.41 9.83 9.82
CA ALA A 664 -25.19 8.65 10.19
C ALA A 664 -26.62 8.72 9.64
N SER A 665 -27.26 9.90 9.74
CA SER A 665 -28.61 10.10 9.19
C SER A 665 -28.65 9.90 7.68
N ALA A 666 -27.68 10.46 6.95
CA ALA A 666 -27.53 10.28 5.52
C ALA A 666 -27.26 8.82 5.14
N LEU A 667 -26.44 8.10 5.92
CA LEU A 667 -26.21 6.67 5.75
C LEU A 667 -27.52 5.87 5.84
N TYR A 668 -28.33 6.10 6.88
CA TYR A 668 -29.62 5.42 7.02
C TYR A 668 -30.57 5.75 5.87
N GLU A 669 -30.67 7.02 5.47
CA GLU A 669 -31.52 7.45 4.36
C GLU A 669 -31.13 6.80 3.03
N LEU A 670 -29.83 6.67 2.76
CA LEU A 670 -29.34 5.95 1.59
C LEU A 670 -29.76 4.48 1.63
N ILE A 671 -29.58 3.80 2.76
CA ILE A 671 -29.97 2.39 2.91
C ILE A 671 -31.47 2.22 2.70
N GLU A 672 -32.27 3.04 3.39
CA GLU A 672 -33.74 2.99 3.44
C GLU A 672 -34.39 3.32 2.10
N ASN A 673 -33.94 4.38 1.44
CA ASN A 673 -34.63 4.96 0.29
C ASN A 673 -33.98 4.64 -1.06
N ARG A 674 -32.73 4.16 -1.07
CA ARG A 674 -31.97 3.93 -2.32
C ARG A 674 -31.44 2.51 -2.44
N VAL A 675 -30.72 2.02 -1.43
CA VAL A 675 -30.05 0.72 -1.50
C VAL A 675 -31.05 -0.43 -1.42
N ALA A 676 -31.80 -0.53 -0.31
CA ALA A 676 -32.74 -1.62 -0.11
C ALA A 676 -33.85 -1.65 -1.17
N PRO A 677 -34.51 -0.52 -1.52
CA PRO A 677 -35.49 -0.51 -2.60
C PRO A 677 -34.92 -1.01 -3.93
N ARG A 678 -33.69 -0.65 -4.29
CA ARG A 678 -33.07 -1.10 -5.55
C ARG A 678 -32.84 -2.61 -5.58
N PHE A 679 -32.45 -3.21 -4.45
CA PHE A 679 -32.22 -4.65 -4.35
C PHE A 679 -33.52 -5.46 -4.44
N TYR A 680 -34.60 -4.94 -3.83
CA TYR A 680 -35.90 -5.61 -3.76
C TYR A 680 -36.85 -5.23 -4.91
N ASP A 681 -36.46 -4.31 -5.79
CA ASP A 681 -37.22 -3.89 -6.97
C ASP A 681 -37.27 -4.99 -8.05
N ARG A 682 -38.13 -5.98 -7.83
CA ARG A 682 -38.33 -7.14 -8.72
C ARG A 682 -39.52 -6.95 -9.67
N VAL A 683 -39.81 -5.70 -10.05
CA VAL A 683 -40.97 -5.36 -10.88
C VAL A 683 -40.73 -5.80 -12.33
N GLY A 684 -41.49 -6.78 -12.82
CA GLY A 684 -41.46 -7.23 -14.21
C GLY A 684 -41.70 -8.73 -14.39
N HIS A 685 -41.73 -9.19 -15.65
CA HIS A 685 -42.02 -10.59 -16.00
C HIS A 685 -40.91 -11.58 -15.61
N SER A 686 -39.69 -11.10 -15.37
CA SER A 686 -38.53 -11.93 -14.98
C SER A 686 -38.40 -12.17 -13.48
N GLY A 687 -39.06 -11.36 -12.63
CA GLY A 687 -38.92 -11.44 -11.16
C GLY A 687 -37.51 -11.09 -10.62
N LEU A 688 -36.66 -10.45 -11.43
CA LEU A 688 -35.29 -10.07 -11.09
C LEU A 688 -35.14 -8.54 -10.90
N PRO A 689 -34.21 -8.08 -10.04
CA PRO A 689 -33.91 -6.65 -9.91
C PRO A 689 -32.97 -6.17 -11.01
N VAL A 690 -33.53 -5.90 -12.20
CA VAL A 690 -32.76 -5.57 -13.43
C VAL A 690 -31.78 -4.43 -13.22
N ARG A 691 -32.21 -3.34 -12.56
CA ARG A 691 -31.34 -2.18 -12.30
C ARG A 691 -30.21 -2.49 -11.33
N TRP A 692 -30.42 -3.37 -10.35
CA TRP A 692 -29.36 -3.82 -9.46
C TRP A 692 -28.31 -4.62 -10.25
N ILE A 693 -28.76 -5.56 -11.07
CA ILE A 693 -27.90 -6.41 -11.91
C ILE A 693 -27.09 -5.56 -12.90
N GLU A 694 -27.70 -4.52 -13.47
CA GLU A 694 -27.01 -3.55 -14.33
C GLU A 694 -25.86 -2.85 -13.60
N MET A 695 -26.07 -2.39 -12.36
CA MET A 695 -25.01 -1.77 -11.53
C MET A 695 -23.88 -2.77 -11.22
N VAL A 696 -24.23 -4.01 -10.90
CA VAL A 696 -23.24 -5.09 -10.69
C VAL A 696 -22.39 -5.31 -11.94
N ARG A 697 -23.02 -5.36 -13.12
CA ARG A 697 -22.35 -5.51 -14.41
C ARG A 697 -21.44 -4.33 -14.71
N ARG A 698 -21.91 -3.09 -14.52
CA ARG A 698 -21.10 -1.87 -14.69
C ARG A 698 -19.89 -1.87 -13.76
N THR A 699 -20.06 -2.30 -12.51
CA THR A 699 -18.97 -2.44 -11.55
C THR A 699 -17.90 -3.41 -12.04
N LEU A 700 -18.30 -4.61 -12.52
CA LEU A 700 -17.35 -5.60 -13.03
C LEU A 700 -16.63 -5.12 -14.30
N VAL A 701 -17.36 -4.53 -15.25
CA VAL A 701 -16.82 -4.17 -16.58
C VAL A 701 -15.97 -2.89 -16.54
N SER A 702 -16.45 -1.85 -15.86
CA SER A 702 -15.85 -0.51 -15.95
C SER A 702 -14.95 -0.18 -14.76
N LEU A 703 -15.31 -0.61 -13.55
CA LEU A 703 -14.49 -0.39 -12.35
C LEU A 703 -13.48 -1.51 -12.13
N GLY A 704 -13.82 -2.76 -12.42
CA GLY A 704 -12.96 -3.95 -12.28
C GLY A 704 -11.55 -3.77 -12.85
N PRO A 705 -11.36 -3.34 -14.10
CA PRO A 705 -10.03 -3.13 -14.69
C PRO A 705 -9.18 -2.08 -13.96
N LYS A 706 -9.81 -1.04 -13.40
CA LYS A 706 -9.14 0.05 -12.70
C LYS A 706 -8.54 -0.45 -11.38
N VAL A 707 -9.23 -1.33 -10.66
CA VAL A 707 -8.83 -1.73 -9.30
C VAL A 707 -7.76 -2.83 -9.23
N LEU A 708 -7.19 -3.27 -10.35
CA LEU A 708 -6.26 -4.40 -10.41
C LEU A 708 -4.83 -4.04 -9.93
N ALA A 709 -4.23 -4.92 -9.14
CA ALA A 709 -2.82 -4.81 -8.73
C ALA A 709 -1.84 -4.92 -9.91
N GLY A 710 -2.15 -5.70 -10.96
CA GLY A 710 -1.34 -5.76 -12.18
C GLY A 710 -1.19 -4.39 -12.84
N ARG A 711 -2.29 -3.62 -12.91
CA ARG A 711 -2.27 -2.22 -13.39
C ARG A 711 -1.39 -1.34 -12.50
N MET A 712 -1.59 -1.41 -11.18
CA MET A 712 -0.79 -0.66 -10.21
C MET A 712 0.72 -0.95 -10.37
N VAL A 713 1.12 -2.22 -10.41
CA VAL A 713 2.55 -2.61 -10.54
C VAL A 713 3.14 -2.15 -11.88
N ARG A 714 2.38 -2.22 -12.98
CA ARG A 714 2.81 -1.65 -14.26
C ARG A 714 3.06 -0.15 -14.17
N GLU A 715 2.16 0.60 -13.53
CA GLU A 715 2.38 2.03 -13.30
C GLU A 715 3.63 2.30 -12.46
N TYR A 716 3.92 1.49 -11.43
CA TYR A 716 5.19 1.58 -10.70
C TYR A 716 6.39 1.34 -11.62
N VAL A 717 6.36 0.28 -12.43
CA VAL A 717 7.45 -0.05 -13.38
C VAL A 717 7.68 1.09 -14.38
N GLU A 718 6.61 1.56 -15.02
CA GLU A 718 6.64 2.55 -16.09
C GLU A 718 6.98 3.96 -15.55
N ARG A 719 6.36 4.40 -14.45
CA ARG A 719 6.43 5.79 -13.96
C ARG A 719 7.50 6.02 -12.89
N LEU A 720 7.92 4.98 -12.15
CA LEU A 720 8.80 5.13 -10.98
C LEU A 720 10.07 4.30 -11.08
N TYR A 721 9.97 2.97 -11.25
CA TYR A 721 11.14 2.08 -11.22
C TYR A 721 12.04 2.26 -12.43
N THR A 722 11.50 2.33 -13.65
CA THR A 722 12.32 2.54 -14.87
C THR A 722 13.07 3.87 -14.81
N PRO A 723 12.42 5.02 -14.50
CA PRO A 723 13.15 6.27 -14.31
C PRO A 723 14.17 6.24 -13.16
N ALA A 724 13.91 5.51 -12.06
CA ALA A 724 14.86 5.35 -10.96
C ALA A 724 16.09 4.53 -11.37
N ALA A 725 15.91 3.46 -12.14
CA ALA A 725 17.04 2.68 -12.66
C ALA A 725 17.89 3.51 -13.64
N LEU A 726 17.26 4.28 -14.52
CA LEU A 726 17.99 5.21 -15.41
C LEU A 726 18.79 6.25 -14.63
N ALA A 727 18.18 6.87 -13.60
CA ALA A 727 18.87 7.82 -12.74
C ALA A 727 20.03 7.16 -11.97
N HIS A 728 19.83 5.94 -11.47
CA HIS A 728 20.87 5.16 -10.80
C HIS A 728 22.07 4.89 -11.72
N ARG A 729 21.82 4.48 -12.97
CA ARG A 729 22.88 4.25 -13.98
C ARG A 729 23.59 5.54 -14.38
N ALA A 730 22.87 6.67 -14.44
CA ALA A 730 23.42 7.97 -14.76
C ALA A 730 24.27 8.57 -13.63
N LEU A 731 24.00 8.19 -12.36
CA LEU A 731 24.77 8.63 -11.20
C LEU A 731 25.89 7.65 -10.86
N ASP A 732 26.90 7.61 -11.72
CA ASP A 732 28.17 7.00 -11.35
C ASP A 732 28.93 7.80 -10.28
N ALA A 733 30.08 7.28 -9.85
CA ALA A 733 30.91 7.88 -8.81
C ALA A 733 31.41 9.31 -9.15
N GLY A 734 31.59 9.64 -10.43
CA GLY A 734 31.98 10.98 -10.88
C GLY A 734 30.78 11.92 -10.85
N ALA A 735 29.71 11.53 -11.52
CA ALA A 735 28.46 12.29 -11.62
C ALA A 735 27.85 12.57 -10.23
N ALA A 736 27.93 11.63 -9.30
CA ALA A 736 27.47 11.82 -7.92
C ALA A 736 28.29 12.89 -7.16
N ARG A 737 29.61 12.93 -7.35
CA ARG A 737 30.47 13.97 -6.76
C ARG A 737 30.19 15.34 -7.37
N ASP A 738 30.05 15.39 -8.69
CA ASP A 738 29.75 16.63 -9.41
C ASP A 738 28.39 17.19 -8.99
N LEU A 739 27.36 16.34 -8.91
CA LEU A 739 26.04 16.74 -8.45
C LEU A 739 26.05 17.19 -6.99
N ALA A 740 26.74 16.48 -6.10
CA ALA A 740 26.85 16.86 -4.69
C ALA A 740 27.57 18.21 -4.53
N TRP A 741 28.67 18.41 -5.26
CA TRP A 741 29.38 19.68 -5.29
C TRP A 741 28.48 20.81 -5.82
N TRP A 742 27.78 20.57 -6.93
CA TRP A 742 26.85 21.52 -7.53
C TRP A 742 25.74 21.91 -6.54
N LYS A 743 25.07 20.93 -5.91
CA LYS A 743 24.03 21.18 -4.90
C LYS A 743 24.57 21.96 -3.70
N GLY A 744 25.80 21.67 -3.27
CA GLY A 744 26.49 22.42 -2.21
C GLY A 744 26.71 23.89 -2.57
N ARG A 745 27.22 24.16 -3.78
CA ARG A 745 27.39 25.54 -4.28
C ARG A 745 26.06 26.29 -4.38
N VAL A 746 25.05 25.65 -4.97
CA VAL A 746 23.71 26.24 -5.15
C VAL A 746 23.11 26.62 -3.80
N ARG A 747 23.13 25.72 -2.81
CA ARG A 747 22.63 26.01 -1.45
C ARG A 747 23.38 27.16 -0.78
N ALA A 748 24.70 27.26 -0.97
CA ALA A 748 25.52 28.32 -0.38
C ALA A 748 25.28 29.70 -1.02
N ALA A 749 24.99 29.74 -2.32
CA ALA A 749 24.69 30.97 -3.06
C ALA A 749 23.23 31.43 -2.92
N TRP A 750 22.29 30.50 -2.70
CA TRP A 750 20.85 30.76 -2.75
C TRP A 750 20.34 31.93 -1.90
N PRO A 751 20.86 32.19 -0.67
CA PRO A 751 20.42 33.35 0.11
C PRO A 751 20.65 34.71 -0.56
N ARG A 752 21.49 34.77 -1.60
CA ARG A 752 21.78 35.97 -2.41
C ARG A 752 21.17 35.91 -3.82
N VAL A 753 20.36 34.89 -4.11
CA VAL A 753 19.62 34.77 -5.38
C VAL A 753 18.29 35.50 -5.24
N SER A 754 18.02 36.46 -6.12
CA SER A 754 16.83 37.32 -6.04
C SER A 754 16.32 37.75 -7.41
N VAL A 755 15.01 37.99 -7.49
CA VAL A 755 14.39 38.71 -8.61
C VAL A 755 14.42 40.20 -8.27
N GLU A 756 15.19 40.98 -9.03
CA GLU A 756 15.43 42.40 -8.76
C GLU A 756 14.39 43.29 -9.45
N HIS A 757 14.07 42.98 -10.71
CA HIS A 757 13.14 43.80 -11.49
C HIS A 757 12.38 42.97 -12.51
N VAL A 758 11.10 43.30 -12.73
CA VAL A 758 10.22 42.66 -13.71
C VAL A 758 9.55 43.75 -14.54
N GLU A 759 9.77 43.73 -15.85
CA GLU A 759 9.23 44.69 -16.82
C GLU A 759 8.43 43.95 -17.91
N THR A 760 7.36 44.58 -18.42
CA THR A 760 6.61 44.09 -19.58
C THR A 760 6.90 44.98 -20.79
N LEU A 761 7.55 44.43 -21.82
CA LEU A 761 8.08 45.21 -22.96
C LEU A 761 7.07 45.47 -24.09
N ALA A 762 6.03 44.64 -24.24
CA ALA A 762 5.06 44.76 -25.34
C ALA A 762 3.67 44.25 -24.96
N ALA A 763 2.63 44.95 -25.47
CA ALA A 763 1.20 44.74 -25.19
C ALA A 763 0.80 44.94 -23.71
N ALA A 764 1.32 45.98 -23.05
CA ALA A 764 0.79 46.42 -21.76
C ALA A 764 -0.75 46.56 -21.87
N PRO A 765 -1.53 45.98 -20.94
CA PRO A 765 -2.98 46.00 -21.00
C PRO A 765 -3.48 47.45 -21.19
N VAL A 766 -4.19 47.74 -22.28
CA VAL A 766 -4.77 49.07 -22.48
C VAL A 766 -5.87 49.22 -21.43
N ASN A 767 -5.73 50.17 -20.50
CA ASN A 767 -6.60 50.33 -19.33
C ASN A 767 -6.72 49.08 -18.43
N GLY A 768 -5.68 48.24 -18.34
CA GLY A 768 -5.76 47.02 -17.53
C GLY A 768 -6.46 45.84 -18.23
N THR A 769 -6.81 45.97 -19.51
CA THR A 769 -7.46 44.92 -20.31
C THR A 769 -6.55 44.37 -21.41
N ALA A 770 -6.46 43.04 -21.48
CA ALA A 770 -5.73 42.31 -22.52
C ALA A 770 -6.64 41.25 -23.16
N GLU A 771 -6.42 40.95 -24.44
CA GLU A 771 -7.23 39.99 -25.19
C GLU A 771 -6.80 38.54 -24.91
N LEU A 772 -7.78 37.63 -24.87
CA LEU A 772 -7.51 36.20 -24.78
C LEU A 772 -6.67 35.75 -25.99
N GLY A 773 -5.55 35.07 -25.73
CA GLY A 773 -4.59 34.65 -26.74
C GLY A 773 -3.48 35.66 -27.00
N ALA A 774 -3.50 36.85 -26.39
CA ALA A 774 -2.36 37.76 -26.42
C ALA A 774 -1.16 37.16 -25.68
N THR A 775 0.04 37.57 -26.08
CA THR A 775 1.30 37.17 -25.44
C THR A 775 2.02 38.41 -24.95
N LEU A 776 2.29 38.47 -23.65
CA LEU A 776 3.10 39.51 -23.04
C LEU A 776 4.57 39.11 -23.12
N THR A 777 5.44 40.03 -23.53
CA THR A 777 6.89 39.79 -23.45
C THR A 777 7.39 40.32 -22.11
N LEU A 778 7.88 39.42 -21.26
CA LEU A 778 8.47 39.77 -19.98
C LEU A 778 9.98 39.92 -20.11
N ARG A 779 10.53 40.94 -19.45
CA ARG A 779 11.95 41.13 -19.20
C ARG A 779 12.18 41.14 -17.70
N VAL A 780 13.07 40.29 -17.23
CA VAL A 780 13.35 40.09 -15.81
C VAL A 780 14.84 40.29 -15.55
N GLN A 781 15.18 41.12 -14.57
CA GLN A 781 16.53 41.22 -14.03
C GLN A 781 16.64 40.39 -12.75
N VAL A 782 17.66 39.54 -12.68
CA VAL A 782 17.90 38.65 -11.53
C VAL A 782 19.34 38.78 -11.06
N ALA A 783 19.55 38.65 -9.75
CA ALA A 783 20.86 38.45 -9.15
C ALA A 783 21.06 36.96 -8.87
N LEU A 784 22.17 36.40 -9.34
CA LEU A 784 22.51 34.97 -9.19
C LEU A 784 23.72 34.71 -8.29
N ASP A 785 24.31 35.77 -7.73
CA ASP A 785 25.56 35.71 -6.95
C ASP A 785 26.69 35.02 -7.74
N THR A 786 27.13 33.83 -7.29
CA THR A 786 28.20 33.04 -7.91
C THR A 786 27.68 32.00 -8.89
N LEU A 787 26.37 31.93 -9.11
CA LEU A 787 25.71 31.03 -10.04
C LEU A 787 25.60 31.63 -11.43
N THR A 788 25.40 30.75 -12.42
CA THR A 788 25.26 31.10 -13.84
C THR A 788 23.87 30.72 -14.35
N PRO A 789 23.46 31.17 -15.55
CA PRO A 789 22.21 30.74 -16.18
C PRO A 789 22.09 29.23 -16.43
N GLU A 790 23.18 28.47 -16.37
CA GLU A 790 23.13 27.00 -16.50
C GLU A 790 22.72 26.33 -15.18
N ASP A 791 22.88 27.02 -14.05
CA ASP A 791 22.56 26.50 -12.71
C ASP A 791 21.10 26.76 -12.30
N VAL A 792 20.35 27.56 -13.06
CA VAL A 792 19.00 28.00 -12.70
C VAL A 792 18.04 28.03 -13.89
N GLU A 793 16.76 27.89 -13.61
CA GLU A 793 15.68 28.19 -14.53
C GLU A 793 14.85 29.35 -13.99
N VAL A 794 14.76 30.44 -14.76
CA VAL A 794 13.89 31.57 -14.46
C VAL A 794 12.57 31.34 -15.18
N GLN A 795 11.47 31.36 -14.44
CA GLN A 795 10.13 31.09 -14.96
C GLN A 795 9.20 32.26 -14.62
N ALA A 796 8.38 32.68 -15.58
CA ALA A 796 7.16 33.41 -15.27
C ALA A 796 6.07 32.41 -14.87
N PHE A 797 5.32 32.69 -13.82
CA PHE A 797 4.22 31.85 -13.35
C PHE A 797 2.92 32.65 -13.38
N GLY A 798 2.02 32.33 -14.30
CA GLY A 798 0.80 33.11 -14.55
C GLY A 798 -0.47 32.27 -14.47
N GLY A 799 -1.55 32.84 -13.95
CA GLY A 799 -2.82 32.15 -13.78
C GLY A 799 -3.97 33.08 -13.37
N ARG A 800 -5.09 32.48 -12.96
CA ARG A 800 -6.25 33.24 -12.46
C ARG A 800 -5.94 33.82 -11.10
N VAL A 801 -6.52 34.96 -10.79
CA VAL A 801 -6.33 35.62 -9.50
C VAL A 801 -7.63 35.57 -8.70
N ASP A 802 -7.55 35.14 -7.44
CA ASP A 802 -8.69 35.16 -6.52
C ASP A 802 -8.82 36.53 -5.81
N PRO A 803 -9.88 36.78 -5.01
CA PRO A 803 -10.06 38.07 -4.34
C PRO A 803 -8.97 38.44 -3.32
N GLN A 804 -8.03 37.54 -3.02
CA GLN A 804 -6.89 37.75 -2.14
C GLN A 804 -5.59 37.97 -2.93
N ASP A 805 -5.69 38.21 -4.25
CA ASP A 805 -4.57 38.36 -5.17
C ASP A 805 -3.68 37.10 -5.30
N VAL A 806 -4.19 35.92 -4.91
CA VAL A 806 -3.46 34.65 -5.03
C VAL A 806 -3.67 34.04 -6.41
N ILE A 807 -2.57 33.64 -7.05
CA ILE A 807 -2.60 32.94 -8.34
C ILE A 807 -3.12 31.51 -8.14
N ARG A 808 -4.18 31.16 -8.87
CA ARG A 808 -4.81 29.84 -8.95
C ARG A 808 -4.65 29.26 -10.35
N ASP A 809 -4.52 27.94 -10.43
CA ASP A 809 -4.31 27.19 -11.67
C ASP A 809 -3.15 27.75 -12.52
N GLY A 810 -2.07 28.15 -11.86
CA GLY A 810 -0.95 28.80 -12.54
C GLY A 810 -0.20 27.86 -13.49
N ARG A 811 0.39 28.44 -14.54
CA ARG A 811 1.27 27.77 -15.50
C ARG A 811 2.62 28.47 -15.51
N SER A 812 3.69 27.67 -15.60
CA SER A 812 5.06 28.17 -15.72
C SER A 812 5.48 28.34 -17.18
N PHE A 813 6.13 29.45 -17.48
CA PHE A 813 6.68 29.81 -18.78
C PHE A 813 8.18 30.08 -18.61
N PRO A 814 9.08 29.27 -19.20
CA PRO A 814 10.52 29.47 -19.04
C PRO A 814 10.97 30.74 -19.77
N LEU A 815 11.78 31.55 -19.09
CA LEU A 815 12.45 32.72 -19.65
C LEU A 815 13.88 32.34 -20.05
N LYS A 816 14.41 32.97 -21.10
CA LYS A 816 15.75 32.70 -21.63
C LYS A 816 16.70 33.86 -21.33
N PRO A 817 17.98 33.61 -21.03
CA PRO A 817 18.95 34.68 -20.85
C PRO A 817 19.08 35.46 -22.17
N ALA A 818 18.85 36.77 -22.11
CA ALA A 818 18.84 37.66 -23.27
C ALA A 818 20.21 38.32 -23.51
N ALA A 819 20.99 38.54 -22.44
CA ALA A 819 22.31 39.13 -22.48
C ALA A 819 23.22 38.56 -21.36
N GLY A 820 24.52 38.84 -21.44
CA GLY A 820 25.47 38.57 -20.35
C GLY A 820 25.20 39.43 -19.10
N PRO A 821 25.92 39.19 -18.00
CA PRO A 821 25.72 39.95 -16.78
C PRO A 821 26.09 41.42 -16.98
N ASP A 822 25.35 42.32 -16.34
CA ASP A 822 25.67 43.74 -16.30
C ASP A 822 26.89 44.04 -15.40
N LEU A 823 27.26 45.32 -15.29
CA LEU A 823 28.41 45.75 -14.48
C LEU A 823 28.24 45.48 -12.97
N GLU A 824 27.00 45.22 -12.52
CA GLU A 824 26.66 44.86 -11.14
C GLU A 824 26.46 43.35 -10.97
N GLY A 825 26.70 42.55 -12.03
CA GLY A 825 26.58 41.10 -12.01
C GLY A 825 25.16 40.56 -12.20
N ARG A 826 24.19 41.41 -12.57
CA ARG A 826 22.78 41.00 -12.79
C ARG A 826 22.58 40.44 -14.19
N TRP A 827 21.75 39.42 -14.31
CA TRP A 827 21.40 38.78 -15.58
C TRP A 827 20.02 39.23 -16.05
N VAL A 828 19.88 39.39 -17.38
CA VAL A 828 18.59 39.73 -18.01
C VAL A 828 18.01 38.49 -18.67
N TYR A 829 16.76 38.15 -18.32
CA TYR A 829 15.97 37.07 -18.89
C TYR A 829 14.77 37.63 -19.64
N GLU A 830 14.42 37.04 -20.77
CA GLU A 830 13.27 37.42 -21.59
C GLU A 830 12.47 36.21 -22.03
N GLY A 831 11.16 36.36 -22.14
CA GLY A 831 10.31 35.30 -22.65
C GLY A 831 8.83 35.66 -22.75
N PRO A 832 8.06 34.86 -23.49
CA PRO A 832 6.64 35.08 -23.67
C PRO A 832 5.83 34.54 -22.47
N LEU A 833 4.83 35.31 -22.05
CA LEU A 833 3.75 34.90 -21.15
C LEU A 833 2.44 34.90 -21.95
N ALA A 834 1.90 33.71 -22.23
CA ALA A 834 0.65 33.58 -22.97
C ALA A 834 -0.56 33.78 -22.03
N LEU A 835 -1.50 34.65 -22.44
CA LEU A 835 -2.76 34.88 -21.74
C LEU A 835 -3.82 33.93 -22.28
N ASP A 836 -3.90 32.73 -21.71
CA ASP A 836 -4.70 31.62 -22.23
C ASP A 836 -6.10 31.49 -21.60
N ARG A 837 -6.49 32.42 -20.73
CA ARG A 837 -7.72 32.35 -19.94
C ARG A 837 -8.40 33.72 -19.81
N THR A 838 -9.73 33.70 -19.66
CA THR A 838 -10.55 34.89 -19.37
C THR A 838 -10.76 35.07 -17.86
N GLY A 839 -10.91 36.34 -17.44
CA GLY A 839 -11.08 36.77 -16.05
C GLY A 839 -9.86 37.51 -15.50
N PRO A 840 -9.84 37.87 -14.20
CA PRO A 840 -8.66 38.40 -13.53
C PRO A 840 -7.48 37.44 -13.69
N PHE A 841 -6.37 37.95 -14.23
CA PHE A 841 -5.16 37.20 -14.51
C PHE A 841 -3.97 37.93 -13.90
N GLY A 842 -3.07 37.17 -13.28
CA GLY A 842 -1.90 37.67 -12.61
C GLY A 842 -0.72 36.77 -12.91
N TYR A 843 0.48 37.32 -12.77
CA TYR A 843 1.70 36.57 -12.91
C TYR A 843 2.73 37.01 -11.88
N THR A 844 3.61 36.09 -11.54
CA THR A 844 4.84 36.34 -10.78
C THR A 844 6.03 35.76 -11.55
N VAL A 845 7.23 35.94 -11.02
CA VAL A 845 8.45 35.33 -11.54
C VAL A 845 9.10 34.53 -10.43
N ARG A 846 9.67 33.38 -10.76
CA ARG A 846 10.42 32.56 -9.81
C ARG A 846 11.71 32.04 -10.44
N ILE A 847 12.72 31.86 -9.62
CA ILE A 847 14.01 31.26 -9.96
C ILE A 847 14.08 29.90 -9.25
N LEU A 848 14.40 28.85 -10.00
CA LEU A 848 14.51 27.48 -9.51
C LEU A 848 15.89 26.91 -9.86
N PRO A 849 16.49 26.02 -9.05
CA PRO A 849 17.70 25.32 -9.44
C PRO A 849 17.46 24.43 -10.66
N ALA A 850 18.41 24.42 -11.61
CA ALA A 850 18.32 23.61 -12.82
C ALA A 850 19.58 22.77 -13.00
N HIS A 851 19.40 21.45 -13.11
CA HIS A 851 20.49 20.53 -13.43
C HIS A 851 19.92 19.26 -14.09
N PRO A 852 20.56 18.68 -15.13
CA PRO A 852 20.02 17.54 -15.89
C PRO A 852 19.74 16.28 -15.06
N LEU A 853 20.41 16.13 -13.92
CA LEU A 853 20.27 14.98 -13.01
C LEU A 853 19.22 15.17 -11.91
N LEU A 854 18.54 16.32 -11.84
CA LEU A 854 17.38 16.49 -10.95
C LEU A 854 16.16 15.81 -11.55
N ALA A 855 15.37 15.15 -10.72
CA ALA A 855 14.10 14.57 -11.18
C ALA A 855 13.01 15.64 -11.33
N THR A 856 13.06 16.70 -10.52
CA THR A 856 12.12 17.83 -10.57
C THR A 856 12.84 19.12 -10.16
N PRO A 857 12.37 20.31 -10.63
CA PRO A 857 12.91 21.60 -10.17
C PRO A 857 12.75 21.84 -8.66
N ALA A 858 11.74 21.23 -8.04
CA ALA A 858 11.49 21.35 -6.60
C ALA A 858 12.44 20.49 -5.73
N GLU A 859 13.28 19.63 -6.31
CA GLU A 859 14.05 18.63 -5.55
C GLU A 859 14.90 19.22 -4.42
N LEU A 860 15.44 20.43 -4.59
CA LEU A 860 16.27 21.08 -3.56
C LEU A 860 15.46 21.85 -2.50
N GLY A 861 14.15 22.06 -2.70
CA GLY A 861 13.35 22.92 -1.82
C GLY A 861 13.78 24.39 -1.83
N LEU A 862 14.33 24.85 -2.96
CA LEU A 862 14.85 26.20 -3.13
C LEU A 862 14.08 26.92 -4.24
N VAL A 863 13.54 28.09 -3.91
CA VAL A 863 12.88 29.00 -4.85
C VAL A 863 13.18 30.43 -4.43
N ALA A 864 13.43 31.31 -5.40
CA ALA A 864 13.49 32.75 -5.17
C ALA A 864 12.40 33.44 -5.98
N ALA A 865 11.62 34.29 -5.34
CA ALA A 865 10.54 35.07 -5.95
C ALA A 865 10.69 36.55 -5.54
N PRO A 866 10.02 37.51 -6.22
CA PRO A 866 9.99 38.91 -5.81
C PRO A 866 9.59 39.06 -4.33
N VAL A 867 10.26 39.95 -3.61
CA VAL A 867 9.93 40.24 -2.21
C VAL A 867 8.59 40.97 -2.15
N GLU A 868 7.62 40.44 -1.41
CA GLU A 868 6.39 41.17 -1.08
C GLU A 868 6.75 42.38 -0.22
N THR A 869 6.65 43.58 -0.79
CA THR A 869 6.67 44.81 0.00
C THR A 869 5.36 44.91 0.76
N ASP A 870 5.43 44.93 2.09
CA ASP A 870 4.32 45.24 3.00
C ASP A 870 3.38 46.29 2.39
N ALA A 871 2.07 46.02 2.49
CA ALA A 871 0.99 46.86 2.00
C ALA A 871 1.20 48.35 2.39
N GLY A 872 1.75 49.13 1.47
CA GLY A 872 2.07 50.54 1.69
C GLY A 872 3.05 51.17 0.69
N GLY A 873 3.87 50.38 0.01
CA GLY A 873 4.78 50.88 -1.03
C GLY A 873 4.41 50.32 -2.40
N GLY A 874 3.65 51.08 -3.20
CA GLY A 874 3.35 50.68 -4.57
C GLY A 874 4.62 50.38 -5.35
N VAL A 875 4.68 49.20 -5.96
CA VAL A 875 5.59 48.94 -7.08
C VAL A 875 5.31 50.01 -8.11
N VAL A 876 6.28 50.89 -8.34
CA VAL A 876 6.20 51.86 -9.42
C VAL A 876 6.34 51.07 -10.72
N LEU A 877 5.20 50.72 -11.31
CA LEU A 877 5.07 50.51 -12.75
C LEU A 877 5.56 51.82 -13.42
N ARG A 878 6.80 51.82 -13.89
CA ARG A 878 7.30 52.81 -14.85
C ARG A 878 7.93 52.09 -16.02
#